data_AF-A0A6D0H956-F1
#
_entry.id   AF-A0A6D0H956-F1
#
_cell.length_a   1.000
_cell.length_b   1.000
_cell.length_c   1.000
_cell.angle_alpha   90.00
_cell.angle_beta   90.00
_cell.angle_gamma   90.00
#
_symmetry.space_group_name_H-M   'P 1'
#
loop_
_entity.id
_entity.type
_entity.pdbx_description
1 polymer ?
#
loop_
_entity_poly.entity_id
_entity_poly.type
_entity_poly.pdbx_seq_one_letter_code
_entity_poly.pdbx_strand_id
1 'polypeptide(L)'
;MSKRIALFPVLLLALLVVAAAALTWMNFSQALPRSQWAQAAWSPDIDVIEQMIFHYSLLPRLAISLLVGAGLGTVGVLFQQVLRNPLAEPTTLGVATGAQLGITVTTLWAIPGAMASQFAALAGACVVGLIVFGVAWGKRLSPVTLILAGLVVSLYCGAINQLLVIFHHDQLQSMFLWSTGTLTQTDWGGVERLWPQLLGGVMLTLLLLRPLTLMGLDDGVARNLGLALSLARLAALSLAIVISALLVNAVGIIGFIGLFAPLLAKMLGARRLLPRLMLASLIGALILWLSDQIILWLTRVWMEVSTGSVTALIGAPLLLWLLPRLRSISAPDMKVNDRVAAERQHVLAFALAGGVLLLMAVVVALSFGRDAHGWTWASGALLEDLMRWRWPRIMAALFAGVMLAVAGCIIQRLTGNPMASPEVLGISSGAAFGVVLMLFLVPGNAFGWLLPTGSLGAAVTLLIIMIAAGRGGFSPHRMLLAGMALSTAFTMLLMMLQASGDPRMAQVLTWISGSTYNATDAQVWRTGIVMVILLAITPLCRRWLTILPLGGDTARAVGMALTPTRIALLLLAACLTATATMTIGPLSFVGLMAPHIARMMGFRRTMPHIVISALVGGLLLVFADWCGRMVLFPFQIPAGLLSTFIGAPYFIYLLRKQSR
;
A
#
# COMPACT_ATOMS: atom_id res chain seq x y z
N MET A 1 0.14 36.10 -11.95
CA MET A 1 -0.16 34.73 -12.47
C MET A 1 -1.13 34.89 -13.63
N SER A 2 -0.77 34.43 -14.83
CA SER A 2 -1.59 34.64 -16.04
C SER A 2 -2.98 34.01 -15.87
N LYS A 3 -4.04 34.78 -16.16
CA LYS A 3 -5.46 34.37 -16.12
C LYS A 3 -5.73 33.05 -16.87
N ARG A 4 -4.86 32.66 -17.81
CA ARG A 4 -4.95 31.40 -18.57
C ARG A 4 -4.78 30.12 -17.72
N ILE A 5 -4.13 30.18 -16.56
CA ILE A 5 -3.91 28.99 -15.70
C ILE A 5 -5.15 28.65 -14.84
N ALA A 6 -6.07 29.60 -14.60
CA ALA A 6 -7.28 29.35 -13.80
C ALA A 6 -8.44 28.75 -14.62
N LEU A 7 -8.48 28.99 -15.94
CA LEU A 7 -9.55 28.51 -16.82
C LEU A 7 -9.52 26.98 -17.02
N PHE A 8 -8.34 26.39 -17.21
CA PHE A 8 -8.19 24.96 -17.44
C PHE A 8 -8.69 24.07 -16.27
N PRO A 9 -8.33 24.36 -15.01
CA PRO A 9 -8.94 23.82 -13.79
C PRO A 9 -10.46 23.74 -13.79
N VAL A 10 -11.11 24.88 -14.01
CA VAL A 10 -12.56 25.02 -13.94
C VAL A 10 -13.22 24.28 -15.09
N LEU A 11 -12.62 24.34 -16.28
CA LEU A 11 -13.10 23.62 -17.46
C LEU A 11 -13.01 22.10 -17.28
N LEU A 12 -11.94 21.59 -16.65
CA LEU A 12 -11.82 20.17 -16.32
C LEU A 12 -12.91 19.73 -15.33
N LEU A 13 -13.16 20.50 -14.27
CA LEU A 13 -14.23 20.18 -13.32
C LEU A 13 -15.61 20.23 -13.98
N ALA A 14 -15.86 21.26 -14.79
CA ALA A 14 -17.11 21.38 -15.53
C ALA A 14 -17.30 20.19 -16.49
N LEU A 15 -16.25 19.79 -17.22
CA LEU A 15 -16.27 18.62 -18.10
C LEU A 15 -16.59 17.34 -17.33
N LEU A 16 -15.95 17.12 -16.17
CA LEU A 16 -16.20 15.96 -15.33
C LEU A 16 -17.63 15.94 -14.78
N VAL A 17 -18.18 17.10 -14.37
CA VAL A 17 -19.58 17.22 -13.93
C VAL A 17 -20.53 16.91 -15.07
N VAL A 18 -20.30 17.47 -16.26
CA VAL A 18 -21.14 17.22 -17.44
C VAL A 18 -21.08 15.74 -17.83
N ALA A 19 -19.90 15.11 -17.83
CA ALA A 19 -19.75 13.69 -18.12
C ALA A 19 -20.49 12.81 -17.10
N ALA A 20 -20.34 13.10 -15.80
CA ALA A 20 -21.01 12.35 -14.74
C ALA A 20 -22.54 12.52 -14.80
N ALA A 21 -23.02 13.75 -15.05
CA ALA A 21 -24.44 14.05 -15.21
C ALA A 21 -25.01 13.37 -16.46
N ALA A 22 -24.32 13.40 -17.60
CA ALA A 22 -24.74 12.75 -18.83
C ALA A 22 -24.81 11.23 -18.68
N LEU A 23 -23.83 10.61 -18.02
CA LEU A 23 -23.86 9.18 -17.73
C LEU A 23 -24.96 8.82 -16.74
N THR A 24 -25.18 9.64 -15.69
CA THR A 24 -26.30 9.44 -14.75
C THR A 24 -27.63 9.50 -15.49
N TRP A 25 -27.81 10.52 -16.34
CA TRP A 25 -29.00 10.69 -17.16
C TRP A 25 -29.25 9.48 -18.07
N MET A 26 -28.19 9.00 -18.74
CA MET A 26 -28.27 7.81 -19.59
C MET A 26 -28.62 6.57 -18.77
N ASN A 27 -27.93 6.33 -17.65
CA ASN A 27 -28.14 5.18 -16.79
C ASN A 27 -29.55 5.14 -16.20
N PHE A 28 -30.06 6.29 -15.75
CA PHE A 28 -31.41 6.43 -15.20
C PHE A 28 -32.47 6.26 -16.28
N SER A 29 -32.24 6.81 -17.48
CA SER A 29 -33.21 6.69 -18.59
C SER A 29 -33.33 5.28 -19.14
N GLN A 30 -32.29 4.46 -18.96
CA GLN A 30 -32.33 3.04 -19.28
C GLN A 30 -32.96 2.20 -18.15
N ALA A 31 -32.89 2.67 -16.90
CA ALA A 31 -33.45 1.95 -15.77
C ALA A 31 -34.96 2.19 -15.58
N LEU A 32 -35.44 3.39 -15.92
CA LEU A 32 -36.83 3.76 -15.77
C LEU A 32 -37.21 4.84 -16.80
N PRO A 33 -38.40 4.77 -17.44
CA PRO A 33 -38.89 5.84 -18.31
C PRO A 33 -38.96 7.19 -17.58
N ARG A 34 -38.60 8.27 -18.28
CA ARG A 34 -38.50 9.63 -17.69
C ARG A 34 -39.79 10.13 -17.06
N SER A 35 -40.94 9.73 -17.60
CA SER A 35 -42.25 10.09 -17.05
C SER A 35 -42.46 9.59 -15.63
N GLN A 36 -41.81 8.49 -15.25
CA GLN A 36 -41.98 7.84 -13.95
C GLN A 36 -40.91 8.26 -12.93
N TRP A 37 -39.90 9.05 -13.31
CA TRP A 37 -38.80 9.42 -12.40
C TRP A 37 -39.28 10.17 -11.16
N ALA A 38 -40.19 11.13 -11.31
CA ALA A 38 -40.69 11.91 -10.19
C ALA A 38 -41.48 11.04 -9.21
N GLN A 39 -42.34 10.16 -9.72
CA GLN A 39 -43.09 9.21 -8.89
C GLN A 39 -42.14 8.24 -8.19
N ALA A 40 -41.24 7.58 -8.92
CA ALA A 40 -40.29 6.64 -8.34
C ALA A 40 -39.33 7.28 -7.32
N ALA A 41 -38.97 8.55 -7.48
CA ALA A 41 -38.07 9.22 -6.55
C ALA A 41 -38.71 9.49 -5.18
N TRP A 42 -40.02 9.79 -5.12
CA TRP A 42 -40.68 10.24 -3.89
C TRP A 42 -41.71 9.26 -3.34
N SER A 43 -42.43 8.54 -4.21
CA SER A 43 -43.52 7.63 -3.87
C SER A 43 -43.55 6.46 -4.87
N PRO A 44 -42.55 5.57 -4.83
CA PRO A 44 -42.45 4.48 -5.79
C PRO A 44 -43.58 3.47 -5.60
N ASP A 45 -44.14 3.00 -6.71
CA ASP A 45 -45.16 1.96 -6.71
C ASP A 45 -44.52 0.59 -6.40
N ILE A 46 -45.05 -0.10 -5.38
CA ILE A 46 -44.53 -1.38 -4.88
C ILE A 46 -44.73 -2.49 -5.92
N ASP A 47 -45.77 -2.37 -6.74
CA ASP A 47 -46.08 -3.36 -7.77
C ASP A 47 -45.14 -3.24 -9.00
N VAL A 48 -44.36 -2.15 -9.09
CA VAL A 48 -43.43 -1.90 -10.19
C VAL A 48 -41.98 -2.05 -9.73
N ILE A 49 -41.39 -3.20 -10.03
CA ILE A 49 -40.01 -3.56 -9.63
C ILE A 49 -38.99 -2.51 -10.11
N GLU A 50 -39.14 -1.93 -11.30
CA GLU A 50 -38.23 -0.90 -11.82
C GLU A 50 -38.23 0.37 -10.96
N GLN A 51 -39.40 0.78 -10.43
CA GLN A 51 -39.50 1.92 -9.52
C GLN A 51 -38.87 1.61 -8.17
N MET A 52 -39.04 0.38 -7.67
CA MET A 52 -38.38 -0.09 -6.45
C MET A 52 -36.86 -0.09 -6.58
N ILE A 53 -36.30 -0.61 -7.68
CA ILE A 53 -34.84 -0.60 -7.94
C ILE A 53 -34.33 0.84 -8.09
N PHE A 54 -35.08 1.70 -8.79
CA PHE A 54 -34.72 3.10 -8.95
C PHE A 54 -34.63 3.81 -7.58
N HIS A 55 -35.63 3.62 -6.72
CA HIS A 55 -35.72 4.27 -5.43
C HIS A 55 -34.77 3.70 -4.37
N TYR A 56 -34.67 2.38 -4.24
CA TYR A 56 -33.93 1.73 -3.14
C TYR A 56 -32.51 1.29 -3.50
N SER A 57 -32.16 1.27 -4.78
CA SER A 57 -30.80 0.90 -5.22
C SER A 57 -30.09 2.05 -5.94
N LEU A 58 -30.67 2.65 -6.99
CA LEU A 58 -29.97 3.66 -7.80
C LEU A 58 -29.81 5.02 -7.10
N LEU A 59 -30.88 5.56 -6.50
CA LEU A 59 -30.81 6.86 -5.82
C LEU A 59 -29.92 6.84 -4.56
N PRO A 60 -30.01 5.85 -3.64
CA PRO A 60 -29.10 5.72 -2.52
C PRO A 60 -27.66 5.55 -2.95
N ARG A 61 -27.41 4.76 -4.01
CA ARG A 61 -26.07 4.56 -4.58
C ARG A 61 -25.47 5.87 -5.10
N LEU A 62 -26.26 6.69 -5.79
CA LEU A 62 -25.82 8.02 -6.22
C LEU A 62 -25.49 8.91 -5.00
N ALA A 63 -26.39 8.97 -4.02
CA ALA A 63 -26.20 9.79 -2.82
C ALA A 63 -24.97 9.36 -2.01
N ILE A 64 -24.79 8.05 -1.79
CA ILE A 64 -23.65 7.52 -1.03
C ILE A 64 -22.34 7.72 -1.78
N SER A 65 -22.32 7.65 -3.13
CA SER A 65 -21.13 7.96 -3.92
C SER A 65 -20.64 9.40 -3.72
N LEU A 66 -21.57 10.36 -3.65
CA LEU A 66 -21.25 11.77 -3.42
C LEU A 66 -20.76 12.01 -1.99
N LEU A 67 -21.47 11.46 -1.00
CA LEU A 67 -21.11 11.58 0.42
C LEU A 67 -19.74 10.96 0.71
N VAL A 68 -19.52 9.73 0.24
CA VAL A 68 -18.27 9.00 0.48
C VAL A 68 -17.11 9.65 -0.24
N GLY A 69 -17.31 10.10 -1.49
CA GLY A 69 -16.28 10.81 -2.24
C GLY A 69 -15.89 12.12 -1.55
N ALA A 70 -16.86 12.88 -1.05
CA ALA A 70 -16.62 14.10 -0.28
C ALA A 70 -15.87 13.83 1.04
N GLY A 71 -16.28 12.79 1.76
CA GLY A 71 -15.63 12.34 2.99
C GLY A 71 -14.17 11.93 2.75
N LEU A 72 -13.91 11.11 1.74
CA LEU A 72 -12.54 10.68 1.38
C LEU A 72 -11.67 11.86 0.96
N GLY A 73 -12.24 12.84 0.25
CA GLY A 73 -11.56 14.10 -0.08
C GLY A 73 -11.18 14.92 1.16
N THR A 74 -12.10 15.06 2.12
CA THR A 74 -11.86 15.75 3.42
C THR A 74 -10.77 15.04 4.22
N VAL A 75 -10.92 13.73 4.41
CA VAL A 75 -9.99 12.88 5.15
C VAL A 75 -8.60 12.94 4.51
N GLY A 76 -8.52 12.86 3.18
CA GLY A 76 -7.27 13.03 2.44
C GLY A 76 -6.54 14.34 2.76
N VAL A 77 -7.25 15.46 2.82
CA VAL A 77 -6.65 16.74 3.23
C VAL A 77 -6.16 16.69 4.68
N LEU A 78 -6.94 16.12 5.60
CA LEU A 78 -6.55 15.98 7.02
C LEU A 78 -5.26 15.18 7.17
N PHE A 79 -5.17 13.99 6.58
CA PHE A 79 -3.98 13.14 6.61
C PHE A 79 -2.75 13.87 6.04
N GLN A 80 -2.89 14.45 4.84
CA GLN A 80 -1.78 15.15 4.19
C GLN A 80 -1.34 16.41 4.95
N GLN A 81 -2.27 17.11 5.60
CA GLN A 81 -1.97 18.31 6.38
C GLN A 81 -1.24 17.95 7.68
N VAL A 82 -1.74 16.97 8.43
CA VAL A 82 -1.17 16.60 9.74
C VAL A 82 0.17 15.89 9.57
N LEU A 83 0.30 15.00 8.59
CA LEU A 83 1.51 14.23 8.36
C LEU A 83 2.55 14.96 7.48
N ARG A 84 2.21 16.15 6.96
CA ARG A 84 3.04 16.92 6.03
C ARG A 84 3.61 16.08 4.88
N ASN A 85 2.82 15.11 4.43
CA ASN A 85 3.20 14.21 3.37
C ASN A 85 2.06 14.17 2.36
N PRO A 86 2.27 14.62 1.11
CA PRO A 86 1.23 14.56 0.09
C PRO A 86 0.87 13.11 -0.29
N LEU A 87 1.69 12.12 0.07
CA LEU A 87 1.40 10.69 -0.11
C LEU A 87 0.50 10.10 0.98
N ALA A 88 0.20 10.86 2.03
CA ALA A 88 -0.62 10.35 3.11
C ALA A 88 -2.08 10.20 2.68
N GLU A 89 -2.62 9.00 2.88
CA GLU A 89 -4.02 8.65 2.71
C GLU A 89 -4.41 7.66 3.83
N PRO A 90 -5.69 7.36 4.05
CA PRO A 90 -6.12 6.55 5.20
C PRO A 90 -5.48 5.15 5.29
N THR A 91 -5.18 4.54 4.16
CA THR A 91 -4.52 3.24 4.08
C THR A 91 -3.09 3.29 4.62
N THR A 92 -2.42 4.46 4.60
CA THR A 92 -1.03 4.60 5.03
C THR A 92 -0.85 4.55 6.55
N LEU A 93 -1.87 4.90 7.33
CA LEU A 93 -1.87 4.68 8.78
C LEU A 93 -2.45 3.33 9.21
N GLY A 94 -2.86 2.48 8.26
CA GLY A 94 -3.46 1.17 8.55
C GLY A 94 -4.90 1.23 9.03
N VAL A 95 -5.57 2.38 8.90
CA VAL A 95 -6.97 2.55 9.35
C VAL A 95 -7.90 1.67 8.54
N ALA A 96 -7.76 1.68 7.21
CA ALA A 96 -8.58 0.88 6.30
C ALA A 96 -8.35 -0.63 6.51
N THR A 97 -7.09 -1.06 6.65
CA THR A 97 -6.73 -2.47 6.88
C THR A 97 -7.15 -2.94 8.28
N GLY A 98 -7.12 -2.07 9.29
CA GLY A 98 -7.69 -2.32 10.62
C GLY A 98 -9.21 -2.48 10.60
N ALA A 99 -9.92 -1.61 9.87
CA ALA A 99 -11.37 -1.72 9.70
C ALA A 99 -11.77 -3.01 8.97
N GLN A 100 -11.06 -3.35 7.89
CA GLN A 100 -11.23 -4.62 7.19
C GLN A 100 -11.00 -5.80 8.13
N LEU A 101 -9.93 -5.79 8.93
CA LEU A 101 -9.64 -6.87 9.86
C LEU A 101 -10.77 -7.06 10.89
N GLY A 102 -11.33 -5.96 11.41
CA GLY A 102 -12.50 -6.02 12.29
C GLY A 102 -13.70 -6.71 11.62
N ILE A 103 -14.00 -6.35 10.38
CA ILE A 103 -15.11 -6.95 9.61
C ILE A 103 -14.81 -8.43 9.31
N THR A 104 -13.59 -8.78 8.89
CA THR A 104 -13.17 -10.17 8.63
C THR A 104 -13.40 -11.04 9.86
N VAL A 105 -12.96 -10.59 11.05
CA VAL A 105 -13.14 -11.33 12.32
C VAL A 105 -14.62 -11.51 12.65
N THR A 106 -15.41 -10.45 12.50
CA THR A 106 -16.85 -10.47 12.79
C THR A 106 -17.60 -11.42 11.86
N THR A 107 -17.18 -11.48 10.59
CA THR A 107 -17.75 -12.36 9.57
C THR A 107 -17.41 -13.82 9.84
N LEU A 108 -16.15 -14.12 10.15
CA LEU A 108 -15.72 -15.49 10.49
C LEU A 108 -16.41 -16.03 11.73
N TRP A 109 -16.60 -15.18 12.75
CA TRP A 109 -17.18 -15.59 14.03
C TRP A 109 -18.70 -15.45 14.06
N ALA A 110 -19.32 -15.11 12.93
CA ALA A 110 -20.76 -14.96 12.75
C ALA A 110 -21.42 -14.14 13.88
N ILE A 111 -20.78 -13.05 14.30
CA ILE A 111 -21.28 -12.24 15.42
C ILE A 111 -22.62 -11.61 15.01
N PRO A 112 -23.72 -11.91 15.72
CA PRO A 112 -25.04 -11.42 15.33
C PRO A 112 -25.18 -9.93 15.60
N GLY A 113 -25.89 -9.23 14.70
CA GLY A 113 -26.32 -7.85 14.90
C GLY A 113 -26.12 -6.97 13.67
N ALA A 114 -27.16 -6.19 13.33
CA ALA A 114 -27.14 -5.28 12.17
C ALA A 114 -26.05 -4.18 12.25
N MET A 115 -25.57 -3.89 13.46
CA MET A 115 -24.50 -2.90 13.71
C MET A 115 -23.15 -3.55 14.05
N ALA A 116 -23.08 -4.88 14.11
CA ALA A 116 -21.86 -5.59 14.51
C ALA A 116 -20.70 -5.28 13.56
N SER A 117 -20.95 -5.28 12.24
CA SER A 117 -19.96 -4.92 11.22
C SER A 117 -19.45 -3.48 11.37
N GLN A 118 -20.35 -2.53 11.66
CA GLN A 118 -20.02 -1.13 11.87
C GLN A 118 -19.15 -0.90 13.10
N PHE A 119 -19.54 -1.47 14.24
CA PHE A 119 -18.73 -1.38 15.45
C PHE A 119 -17.40 -2.10 15.28
N ALA A 120 -17.36 -3.22 14.57
CA ALA A 120 -16.13 -3.94 14.30
C ALA A 120 -15.16 -3.16 13.40
N ALA A 121 -15.66 -2.54 12.34
CA ALA A 121 -14.87 -1.69 11.46
C ALA A 121 -14.26 -0.50 12.24
N LEU A 122 -15.09 0.16 13.05
CA LEU A 122 -14.66 1.28 13.87
C LEU A 122 -13.66 0.84 14.94
N ALA A 123 -13.94 -0.25 15.65
CA ALA A 123 -13.05 -0.80 16.68
C ALA A 123 -11.70 -1.19 16.09
N GLY A 124 -11.68 -1.91 14.95
CA GLY A 124 -10.46 -2.29 14.26
C GLY A 124 -9.61 -1.08 13.84
N ALA A 125 -10.23 -0.07 13.24
CA ALA A 125 -9.59 1.20 12.90
C ALA A 125 -9.02 1.93 14.13
N CYS A 126 -9.81 2.03 15.20
CA CYS A 126 -9.39 2.69 16.44
C CYS A 126 -8.25 1.96 17.14
N VAL A 127 -8.27 0.63 17.19
CA VAL A 127 -7.19 -0.19 17.76
C VAL A 127 -5.88 0.05 17.01
N VAL A 128 -5.91 0.04 15.67
CA VAL A 128 -4.73 0.38 14.86
C VAL A 128 -4.26 1.81 15.16
N GLY A 129 -5.18 2.78 15.21
CA GLY A 129 -4.87 4.16 15.57
C GLY A 129 -4.17 4.29 16.92
N LEU A 130 -4.67 3.59 17.95
CA LEU A 130 -4.10 3.58 19.30
C LEU A 130 -2.69 2.97 19.32
N ILE A 131 -2.46 1.87 18.60
CA ILE A 131 -1.13 1.27 18.46
C ILE A 131 -0.16 2.29 17.82
N VAL A 132 -0.56 2.90 16.69
CA VAL A 132 0.25 3.88 15.98
C VAL A 132 0.58 5.09 16.85
N PHE A 133 -0.41 5.62 17.58
CA PHE A 133 -0.19 6.73 18.51
C PHE A 133 0.70 6.34 19.68
N GLY A 134 0.50 5.17 20.28
CA GLY A 134 1.31 4.67 21.39
C GLY A 134 2.78 4.52 21.01
N VAL A 135 3.06 4.04 19.79
CA VAL A 135 4.42 3.92 19.26
C VAL A 135 5.04 5.28 18.99
N ALA A 136 4.28 6.23 18.46
CA ALA A 136 4.78 7.56 18.13
C ALA A 136 4.80 8.55 19.31
N TRP A 137 4.20 8.19 20.46
CA TRP A 137 4.00 9.07 21.61
C TRP A 137 5.33 9.65 22.14
N GLY A 138 6.33 8.78 22.35
CA GLY A 138 7.64 9.19 22.85
C GLY A 138 8.39 10.15 21.92
N LYS A 139 8.10 10.10 20.62
CA LYS A 139 8.66 11.00 19.59
C LYS A 139 7.74 12.19 19.29
N ARG A 140 6.92 12.61 20.28
CA ARG A 140 5.97 13.74 20.19
C ARG A 140 5.07 13.68 18.96
N LEU A 141 4.65 12.46 18.58
CA LEU A 141 3.83 12.20 17.40
C LEU A 141 4.46 12.79 16.13
N SER A 142 5.78 12.64 15.96
CA SER A 142 6.47 13.10 14.74
C SER A 142 5.87 12.45 13.48
N PRO A 143 5.64 13.20 12.39
CA PRO A 143 4.96 12.68 11.20
C PRO A 143 5.64 11.45 10.59
N VAL A 144 6.98 11.44 10.52
CA VAL A 144 7.73 10.30 9.98
C VAL A 144 7.51 9.04 10.81
N THR A 145 7.53 9.16 12.14
CA THR A 145 7.29 8.01 13.04
C THR A 145 5.86 7.52 12.93
N LEU A 146 4.88 8.43 12.82
CA LEU A 146 3.48 8.07 12.61
C LEU A 146 3.28 7.31 11.30
N ILE A 147 3.86 7.78 10.19
CA ILE A 147 3.76 7.09 8.90
C ILE A 147 4.48 5.73 8.98
N LEU A 148 5.67 5.64 9.59
CA LEU A 148 6.42 4.37 9.68
C LEU A 148 5.66 3.34 10.52
N ALA A 149 5.16 3.76 11.69
CA ALA A 149 4.36 2.90 12.56
C ALA A 149 3.05 2.49 11.87
N GLY A 150 2.34 3.46 11.29
CA GLY A 150 1.10 3.24 10.55
C GLY A 150 1.25 2.27 9.39
N LEU A 151 2.29 2.45 8.57
CA LEU A 151 2.60 1.55 7.49
C LEU A 151 2.83 0.14 8.02
N VAL A 152 3.70 -0.03 9.03
CA VAL A 152 4.02 -1.36 9.57
C VAL A 152 2.82 -2.05 10.20
N VAL A 153 1.98 -1.32 10.94
CA VAL A 153 0.73 -1.88 11.48
C VAL A 153 -0.24 -2.23 10.35
N SER A 154 -0.32 -1.40 9.30
CA SER A 154 -1.12 -1.69 8.10
C SER A 154 -0.69 -3.00 7.43
N LEU A 155 0.63 -3.18 7.26
CA LEU A 155 1.20 -4.40 6.67
C LEU A 155 0.91 -5.62 7.55
N TYR A 156 1.01 -5.48 8.87
CA TYR A 156 0.71 -6.54 9.82
C TYR A 156 -0.77 -6.94 9.79
N CYS A 157 -1.70 -5.97 9.83
CA CYS A 157 -3.14 -6.24 9.68
C CYS A 157 -3.47 -6.86 8.32
N GLY A 158 -2.82 -6.39 7.24
CA GLY A 158 -2.93 -6.98 5.91
C GLY A 158 -2.47 -8.43 5.87
N ALA A 159 -1.35 -8.76 6.52
CA ALA A 159 -0.85 -10.12 6.62
C ALA A 159 -1.80 -11.04 7.39
N ILE A 160 -2.45 -10.54 8.46
CA ILE A 160 -3.51 -11.27 9.17
C ILE A 160 -4.71 -11.52 8.26
N ASN A 161 -5.20 -10.50 7.57
CA ASN A 161 -6.33 -10.66 6.64
C ASN A 161 -6.00 -11.70 5.57
N GLN A 162 -4.82 -11.63 4.97
CA GLN A 162 -4.41 -12.59 3.94
C GLN A 162 -4.29 -14.02 4.49
N LEU A 163 -3.81 -14.18 5.73
CA LEU A 163 -3.73 -15.48 6.39
C LEU A 163 -5.13 -16.06 6.64
N LEU A 164 -6.06 -15.26 7.16
CA LEU A 164 -7.45 -15.66 7.39
C LEU A 164 -8.13 -16.09 6.08
N VAL A 165 -7.91 -15.32 5.01
CA VAL A 165 -8.41 -15.62 3.67
C VAL A 165 -7.84 -16.94 3.12
N ILE A 166 -6.57 -17.23 3.35
CA ILE A 166 -5.96 -18.49 2.90
C ILE A 166 -6.58 -19.70 3.62
N PHE A 167 -6.87 -19.58 4.93
CA PHE A 167 -7.42 -20.69 5.71
C PHE A 167 -8.96 -20.82 5.59
N HIS A 168 -9.68 -19.74 5.31
CA HIS A 168 -11.15 -19.70 5.27
C HIS A 168 -11.65 -19.14 3.93
N HIS A 169 -11.06 -19.61 2.83
CA HIS A 169 -11.32 -19.07 1.49
C HIS A 169 -12.81 -19.01 1.14
N ASP A 170 -13.54 -20.09 1.38
CA ASP A 170 -14.96 -20.21 1.03
C ASP A 170 -15.84 -19.22 1.82
N GLN A 171 -15.51 -18.97 3.09
CA GLN A 171 -16.27 -18.05 3.96
C GLN A 171 -15.94 -16.58 3.67
N LEU A 172 -14.73 -16.31 3.18
CA LEU A 172 -14.22 -14.95 2.96
C LEU A 172 -14.20 -14.54 1.49
N GLN A 173 -14.77 -15.32 0.58
CA GLN A 173 -14.83 -14.96 -0.83
C GLN A 173 -15.55 -13.63 -1.07
N SER A 174 -16.64 -13.37 -0.33
CA SER A 174 -17.39 -12.10 -0.37
C SER A 174 -16.54 -10.91 0.09
N MET A 175 -15.51 -11.14 0.92
CA MET A 175 -14.61 -10.08 1.37
C MET A 175 -13.67 -9.59 0.28
N PHE A 176 -13.45 -10.35 -0.80
CA PHE A 176 -12.66 -9.86 -1.94
C PHE A 176 -13.35 -8.68 -2.61
N LEU A 177 -14.64 -8.82 -2.96
CA LEU A 177 -15.45 -7.75 -3.54
C LEU A 177 -15.67 -6.59 -2.56
N TRP A 178 -15.82 -6.88 -1.28
CA TRP A 178 -15.93 -5.83 -0.27
C TRP A 178 -14.62 -5.03 -0.11
N SER A 179 -13.47 -5.72 -0.15
CA SER A 179 -12.14 -5.10 0.00
C SER A 179 -11.75 -4.19 -1.17
N THR A 180 -12.37 -4.36 -2.32
CA THR A 180 -12.21 -3.47 -3.48
C THR A 180 -13.23 -2.33 -3.51
N GLY A 181 -14.11 -2.24 -2.51
CA GLY A 181 -15.12 -1.20 -2.36
C GLY A 181 -16.32 -1.37 -3.31
N THR A 182 -17.52 -1.47 -2.74
CA THR A 182 -18.79 -1.58 -3.47
C THR A 182 -19.78 -0.49 -3.05
N LEU A 183 -20.31 0.21 -4.06
CA LEU A 183 -21.37 1.21 -3.89
C LEU A 183 -22.78 0.61 -4.05
N THR A 184 -22.92 -0.70 -4.18
CA THR A 184 -24.22 -1.35 -4.22
C THR A 184 -24.98 -1.08 -2.91
N GLN A 185 -26.21 -0.59 -3.01
CA GLN A 185 -27.08 -0.31 -1.87
C GLN A 185 -28.38 -1.08 -2.04
N THR A 186 -28.97 -1.51 -0.93
CA THR A 186 -30.26 -2.20 -0.88
C THR A 186 -31.36 -1.32 -0.27
N ASP A 187 -30.99 -0.22 0.40
CA ASP A 187 -31.89 0.74 1.02
C ASP A 187 -31.24 2.14 1.17
N TRP A 188 -32.00 3.08 1.74
CA TRP A 188 -31.51 4.42 2.14
C TRP A 188 -30.77 4.42 3.48
N GLY A 189 -30.80 3.32 4.24
CA GLY A 189 -30.27 3.24 5.60
C GLY A 189 -28.76 3.52 5.67
N GLY A 190 -28.00 3.17 4.62
CA GLY A 190 -26.59 3.55 4.51
C GLY A 190 -26.39 5.08 4.43
N VAL A 191 -27.19 5.75 3.61
CA VAL A 191 -27.15 7.22 3.43
C VAL A 191 -27.61 7.93 4.69
N GLU A 192 -28.77 7.55 5.24
CA GLU A 192 -29.39 8.14 6.42
C GLU A 192 -28.49 8.10 7.65
N ARG A 193 -27.71 7.01 7.82
CA ARG A 193 -26.72 6.90 8.90
C ARG A 193 -25.49 7.75 8.64
N LEU A 194 -25.00 7.79 7.39
CA LEU A 194 -23.70 8.38 7.06
C LEU A 194 -23.74 9.91 6.97
N TRP A 195 -24.78 10.51 6.38
CA TRP A 195 -24.82 11.96 6.16
C TRP A 195 -24.75 12.80 7.47
N PRO A 196 -25.46 12.48 8.58
CA PRO A 196 -25.36 13.29 9.80
C PRO A 196 -24.00 13.10 10.49
N GLN A 197 -23.42 11.90 10.40
CA GLN A 197 -22.10 11.61 10.95
C GLN A 197 -21.00 12.36 10.20
N LEU A 198 -21.08 12.42 8.87
CA LEU A 198 -20.15 13.21 8.05
C LEU A 198 -20.32 14.71 8.31
N LEU A 199 -21.55 15.20 8.47
CA LEU A 199 -21.80 16.59 8.83
C LEU A 199 -21.13 16.94 10.15
N GLY A 200 -21.29 16.10 11.18
CA GLY A 200 -20.56 16.25 12.46
C GLY A 200 -19.05 16.24 12.29
N GLY A 201 -18.51 15.33 11.47
CA GLY A 201 -17.09 15.27 11.14
C GLY A 201 -16.55 16.53 10.44
N VAL A 202 -17.34 17.11 9.53
CA VAL A 202 -17.01 18.38 8.87
C VAL A 202 -17.04 19.53 9.87
N MET A 203 -18.06 19.62 10.75
CA MET A 203 -18.12 20.65 11.78
C MET A 203 -16.91 20.59 12.73
N LEU A 204 -16.53 19.39 13.19
CA LEU A 204 -15.32 19.19 14.00
C LEU A 204 -14.04 19.56 13.22
N THR A 205 -13.99 19.28 11.93
CA THR A 205 -12.86 19.69 11.07
C THR A 205 -12.75 21.21 10.97
N LEU A 206 -13.88 21.91 10.85
CA LEU A 206 -13.93 23.37 10.82
C LEU A 206 -13.52 23.99 12.17
N LEU A 207 -13.86 23.36 13.29
CA LEU A 207 -13.37 23.78 14.62
C LEU A 207 -11.84 23.62 14.74
N LEU A 208 -11.27 22.58 14.13
CA LEU A 208 -9.83 22.33 14.09
C LEU A 208 -9.09 23.13 13.01
N LEU A 209 -9.77 24.00 12.26
CA LEU A 209 -9.17 24.70 11.12
C LEU A 209 -7.93 25.52 11.51
N ARG A 210 -7.98 26.23 12.65
CA ARG A 210 -6.84 27.04 13.14
C ARG A 210 -5.64 26.17 13.57
N PRO A 211 -5.79 25.13 14.42
CA PRO A 211 -4.72 24.17 14.68
C PRO A 211 -4.13 23.55 13.41
N LEU A 212 -4.98 23.16 12.45
CA LEU A 212 -4.56 22.51 11.21
C LEU A 212 -3.78 23.46 10.29
N THR A 213 -4.15 24.75 10.21
CA THR A 213 -3.37 25.73 9.43
C THR A 213 -2.00 25.96 10.04
N LEU A 214 -1.93 26.10 11.37
CA LEU A 214 -0.66 26.26 12.10
C LEU A 214 0.25 25.03 11.96
N MET A 215 -0.31 23.82 11.95
CA MET A 215 0.45 22.59 11.67
C MET A 215 1.02 22.54 10.26
N GLY A 216 0.56 23.38 9.32
CA GLY A 216 1.16 23.50 8.00
C GLY A 216 2.51 24.23 8.00
N LEU A 217 2.82 24.98 9.05
CA LEU A 217 4.10 25.66 9.27
C LEU A 217 5.09 24.71 9.96
N ASP A 218 6.36 25.11 10.09
CA ASP A 218 7.35 24.31 10.80
C ASP A 218 6.99 24.06 12.27
N ASP A 219 7.37 22.88 12.79
CA ASP A 219 7.09 22.48 14.19
C ASP A 219 7.59 23.49 15.22
N GLY A 220 8.71 24.17 14.94
CA GLY A 220 9.24 25.20 15.83
C GLY A 220 8.35 26.43 15.85
N VAL A 221 7.95 26.91 14.66
CA VAL A 221 7.09 28.07 14.49
C VAL A 221 5.71 27.82 15.12
N ALA A 222 5.11 26.67 14.82
CA ALA A 222 3.80 26.31 15.37
C ALA A 222 3.80 26.23 16.90
N ARG A 223 4.88 25.71 17.50
CA ARG A 223 5.02 25.65 18.96
C ARG A 223 5.23 27.02 19.60
N ASN A 224 6.00 27.89 18.96
CA ASN A 224 6.20 29.28 19.41
C ASN A 224 4.91 30.10 19.34
N LEU A 225 4.00 29.75 18.43
CA LEU A 225 2.65 30.30 18.34
C LEU A 225 1.66 29.73 19.39
N GLY A 226 2.15 28.94 20.36
CA GLY A 226 1.35 28.41 21.48
C GLY A 226 0.58 27.13 21.16
N LEU A 227 0.77 26.51 19.99
CA LEU A 227 0.05 25.28 19.64
C LEU A 227 0.62 24.07 20.38
N ALA A 228 -0.25 23.38 21.12
CA ALA A 228 0.04 22.04 21.66
C ALA A 228 0.06 21.00 20.52
N LEU A 229 1.21 20.91 19.82
CA LEU A 229 1.36 20.10 18.60
C LEU A 229 0.92 18.65 18.74
N SER A 230 1.27 17.98 19.85
CA SER A 230 0.89 16.58 20.06
C SER A 230 -0.63 16.41 20.19
N LEU A 231 -1.28 17.28 20.96
CA LEU A 231 -2.74 17.23 21.15
C LEU A 231 -3.47 17.57 19.85
N ALA A 232 -3.00 18.60 19.12
CA ALA A 232 -3.56 18.97 17.83
C ALA A 232 -3.44 17.84 16.79
N ARG A 233 -2.29 17.16 16.74
CA ARG A 233 -2.10 15.98 15.87
C ARG A 233 -3.01 14.84 16.28
N LEU A 234 -3.09 14.54 17.57
CA LEU A 234 -3.95 13.46 18.08
C LEU A 234 -5.42 13.74 17.76
N ALA A 235 -5.92 14.95 18.03
CA ALA A 235 -7.31 15.32 17.75
C ALA A 235 -7.62 15.21 16.24
N ALA A 236 -6.78 15.81 15.39
CA ALA A 236 -7.00 15.82 13.96
C ALA A 236 -6.89 14.42 13.32
N LEU A 237 -5.92 13.60 13.74
CA LEU A 237 -5.79 12.23 13.25
C LEU A 237 -6.89 11.32 13.80
N SER A 238 -7.29 11.47 15.06
CA SER A 238 -8.41 10.70 15.61
C SER A 238 -9.70 10.99 14.85
N LEU A 239 -9.96 12.27 14.55
CA LEU A 239 -11.08 12.66 13.70
C LEU A 239 -10.99 12.04 12.30
N ALA A 240 -9.81 12.10 11.67
CA ALA A 240 -9.60 11.51 10.34
C ALA A 240 -9.76 9.98 10.35
N ILE A 241 -9.32 9.30 11.42
CA ILE A 241 -9.46 7.85 11.63
C ILE A 241 -10.95 7.50 11.74
N VAL A 242 -11.70 8.21 12.58
CA VAL A 242 -13.14 7.95 12.78
C VAL A 242 -13.91 8.18 11.48
N ILE A 243 -13.72 9.32 10.80
CA ILE A 243 -14.39 9.58 9.51
C ILE A 243 -14.01 8.50 8.50
N SER A 244 -12.73 8.12 8.40
CA SER A 244 -12.31 7.05 7.49
C SER A 244 -12.95 5.70 7.82
N ALA A 245 -13.09 5.36 9.09
CA ALA A 245 -13.70 4.09 9.50
C ALA A 245 -15.19 4.04 9.15
N LEU A 246 -15.91 5.16 9.31
CA LEU A 246 -17.30 5.28 8.90
C LEU A 246 -17.48 5.12 7.39
N LEU A 247 -16.58 5.74 6.60
CA LEU A 247 -16.58 5.63 5.14
C LEU A 247 -16.27 4.20 4.67
N VAL A 248 -15.24 3.57 5.25
CA VAL A 248 -14.85 2.19 4.93
C VAL A 248 -15.94 1.20 5.33
N ASN A 249 -16.62 1.43 6.45
CA ASN A 249 -17.74 0.60 6.84
C ASN A 249 -18.91 0.67 5.82
N ALA A 250 -19.21 1.88 5.33
CA ALA A 250 -20.36 2.09 4.46
C ALA A 250 -20.19 1.46 3.06
N VAL A 251 -18.98 1.49 2.51
CA VAL A 251 -18.74 1.18 1.08
C VAL A 251 -17.54 0.27 0.85
N GLY A 252 -16.80 -0.12 1.89
CA GLY A 252 -15.55 -0.87 1.77
C GLY A 252 -14.35 0.05 1.49
N ILE A 253 -13.21 -0.54 1.13
CA ILE A 253 -11.97 0.22 0.91
C ILE A 253 -11.98 0.81 -0.50
N ILE A 254 -12.25 2.11 -0.60
CA ILE A 254 -12.01 2.87 -1.83
C ILE A 254 -10.67 3.62 -1.71
N GLY A 255 -9.67 3.16 -2.47
CA GLY A 255 -8.36 3.81 -2.56
C GLY A 255 -8.36 5.05 -3.44
N PHE A 256 -7.20 5.71 -3.56
CA PHE A 256 -6.92 6.85 -4.46
C PHE A 256 -7.63 8.17 -4.15
N ILE A 257 -8.92 8.19 -3.82
CA ILE A 257 -9.65 9.47 -3.72
C ILE A 257 -9.02 10.40 -2.69
N GLY A 258 -8.64 9.86 -1.53
CA GLY A 258 -7.96 10.60 -0.46
C GLY A 258 -6.55 11.11 -0.84
N LEU A 259 -5.91 10.52 -1.84
CA LEU A 259 -4.64 11.00 -2.39
C LEU A 259 -4.87 12.08 -3.47
N PHE A 260 -5.83 11.85 -4.36
CA PHE A 260 -6.03 12.60 -5.60
C PHE A 260 -6.79 13.89 -5.43
N ALA A 261 -7.91 13.84 -4.70
CA ALA A 261 -8.75 15.00 -4.53
C ALA A 261 -7.98 16.19 -3.91
N PRO A 262 -7.16 16.00 -2.84
CA PRO A 262 -6.33 17.07 -2.29
C PRO A 262 -5.23 17.57 -3.24
N LEU A 263 -4.72 16.68 -4.10
CA LEU A 263 -3.68 16.98 -5.08
C LEU A 263 -4.22 17.85 -6.22
N LEU A 264 -5.36 17.45 -6.79
CA LEU A 264 -6.08 18.23 -7.78
C LEU A 264 -6.47 19.57 -7.20
N ALA A 265 -7.06 19.62 -6.00
CA ALA A 265 -7.40 20.89 -5.33
C ALA A 265 -6.21 21.87 -5.26
N LYS A 266 -5.01 21.38 -4.89
CA LYS A 266 -3.78 22.19 -4.90
C LYS A 266 -3.43 22.72 -6.29
N MET A 267 -3.55 21.88 -7.32
CA MET A 267 -3.23 22.26 -8.70
C MET A 267 -4.20 23.27 -9.28
N LEU A 268 -5.48 23.21 -8.88
CA LEU A 268 -6.50 24.21 -9.23
C LEU A 268 -6.28 25.55 -8.50
N GLY A 269 -5.24 25.66 -7.65
CA GLY A 269 -4.84 26.91 -7.01
C GLY A 269 -5.28 27.06 -5.56
N ALA A 270 -5.90 26.04 -4.95
CA ALA A 270 -6.28 26.08 -3.53
C ALA A 270 -5.05 25.98 -2.62
N ARG A 271 -4.48 27.14 -2.26
CA ARG A 271 -3.29 27.26 -1.38
C ARG A 271 -3.65 27.31 0.10
N ARG A 272 -4.81 27.87 0.45
CA ARG A 272 -5.31 27.95 1.82
C ARG A 272 -6.03 26.66 2.20
N LEU A 273 -5.98 26.31 3.49
CA LEU A 273 -6.55 25.05 3.99
C LEU A 273 -8.05 24.92 3.73
N LEU A 274 -8.85 25.94 4.05
CA LEU A 274 -10.30 25.88 3.90
C LEU A 274 -10.74 25.71 2.42
N PRO A 275 -10.29 26.53 1.46
CA PRO A 275 -10.57 26.28 0.04
C PRO A 275 -10.10 24.90 -0.43
N ARG A 276 -8.98 24.41 0.12
CA ARG A 276 -8.47 23.08 -0.20
C ARG A 276 -9.37 21.96 0.34
N LEU A 277 -9.92 22.10 1.55
CA LEU A 277 -10.88 21.16 2.13
C LEU A 277 -12.16 21.10 1.29
N MET A 278 -12.73 22.26 0.96
CA MET A 278 -13.96 22.35 0.16
C MET A 278 -13.76 21.75 -1.24
N LEU A 279 -12.68 22.17 -1.92
CA LEU A 279 -12.41 21.75 -3.27
C LEU A 279 -12.01 20.27 -3.35
N ALA A 280 -11.25 19.75 -2.38
CA ALA A 280 -10.95 18.32 -2.32
C ALA A 280 -12.23 17.49 -2.07
N SER A 281 -13.12 17.95 -1.19
CA SER A 281 -14.41 17.27 -0.97
C SER A 281 -15.23 17.21 -2.25
N LEU A 282 -15.36 18.34 -2.95
CA LEU A 282 -16.09 18.41 -4.23
C LEU A 282 -15.48 17.50 -5.30
N ILE A 283 -14.15 17.51 -5.44
CA ILE A 283 -13.44 16.68 -6.40
C ILE A 283 -13.57 15.20 -6.06
N GLY A 284 -13.48 14.85 -4.77
CA GLY A 284 -13.62 13.47 -4.34
C GLY A 284 -15.02 12.94 -4.65
N ALA A 285 -16.06 13.72 -4.36
CA ALA A 285 -17.45 13.41 -4.72
C ALA A 285 -17.59 13.21 -6.24
N LEU A 286 -17.01 14.12 -7.03
CA LEU A 286 -17.09 14.08 -8.49
C LEU A 286 -16.38 12.86 -9.10
N ILE A 287 -15.17 12.53 -8.61
CA ILE A 287 -14.41 11.37 -9.09
C ILE A 287 -15.14 10.07 -8.75
N LEU A 288 -15.66 9.93 -7.53
CA LEU A 288 -16.36 8.72 -7.12
C LEU A 288 -17.68 8.59 -7.87
N TRP A 289 -18.44 9.68 -8.00
CA TRP A 289 -19.68 9.72 -8.77
C TRP A 289 -19.45 9.32 -10.23
N LEU A 290 -18.47 9.94 -10.91
CA LEU A 290 -18.16 9.59 -12.30
C LEU A 290 -17.74 8.12 -12.44
N SER A 291 -16.90 7.63 -11.52
CA SER A 291 -16.46 6.23 -11.53
C SER A 291 -17.65 5.28 -11.36
N ASP A 292 -18.55 5.58 -10.42
CA ASP A 292 -19.78 4.80 -10.18
C ASP A 292 -20.68 4.73 -11.43
N GLN A 293 -20.88 5.85 -12.12
CA GLN A 293 -21.68 5.88 -13.33
C GLN A 293 -21.04 5.12 -14.50
N ILE A 294 -19.72 5.14 -14.60
CA ILE A 294 -18.97 4.32 -15.56
C ILE A 294 -19.18 2.83 -15.26
N ILE A 295 -19.20 2.43 -13.99
CA ILE A 295 -19.44 1.02 -13.60
C ILE A 295 -20.86 0.58 -13.90
N LEU A 296 -21.86 1.41 -13.58
CA LEU A 296 -23.25 1.11 -13.92
C LEU A 296 -23.44 0.90 -15.44
N TRP A 297 -22.70 1.67 -16.24
CA TRP A 297 -22.66 1.46 -17.69
C TRP A 297 -21.88 0.20 -18.07
N LEU A 298 -20.70 -0.02 -17.50
CA LEU A 298 -19.81 -1.14 -17.82
C LEU A 298 -20.40 -2.49 -17.44
N THR A 299 -21.09 -2.59 -16.29
CA THR A 299 -21.73 -3.82 -15.79
C THR A 299 -22.81 -4.34 -16.74
N ARG A 300 -23.31 -3.49 -17.65
CA ARG A 300 -24.23 -3.91 -18.71
C ARG A 300 -23.53 -4.64 -19.86
N VAL A 301 -22.25 -4.37 -20.07
CA VAL A 301 -21.44 -4.85 -21.20
C VAL A 301 -20.45 -5.94 -20.75
N TRP A 302 -20.02 -5.91 -19.49
CA TRP A 302 -18.98 -6.74 -18.89
C TRP A 302 -19.42 -7.26 -17.52
N MET A 303 -18.69 -8.25 -16.97
CA MET A 303 -18.91 -8.82 -15.63
C MET A 303 -19.02 -7.75 -14.53
N GLU A 304 -19.71 -8.06 -13.43
CA GLU A 304 -19.80 -7.17 -12.27
C GLU A 304 -18.42 -6.75 -11.77
N VAL A 305 -18.13 -5.44 -11.84
CA VAL A 305 -16.86 -4.84 -11.39
C VAL A 305 -17.10 -4.02 -10.14
N SER A 306 -16.23 -4.16 -9.14
CA SER A 306 -16.24 -3.34 -7.92
C SER A 306 -15.81 -1.90 -8.18
N THR A 307 -16.42 -0.95 -7.46
CA THR A 307 -16.22 0.47 -7.73
C THR A 307 -14.81 0.96 -7.45
N GLY A 308 -14.18 0.51 -6.35
CA GLY A 308 -12.82 0.93 -6.05
C GLY A 308 -11.82 0.49 -7.13
N SER A 309 -12.05 -0.64 -7.81
CA SER A 309 -11.18 -1.09 -8.89
C SER A 309 -11.22 -0.17 -10.11
N VAL A 310 -12.41 0.29 -10.52
CA VAL A 310 -12.53 1.28 -11.61
C VAL A 310 -11.96 2.63 -11.18
N THR A 311 -12.16 3.07 -9.93
CA THR A 311 -11.56 4.32 -9.45
C THR A 311 -10.04 4.28 -9.50
N ALA A 312 -9.42 3.14 -9.18
CA ALA A 312 -7.97 2.95 -9.29
C ALA A 312 -7.50 2.89 -10.75
N LEU A 313 -8.26 2.22 -11.61
CA LEU A 313 -7.94 2.08 -13.05
C LEU A 313 -8.04 3.40 -13.80
N ILE A 314 -8.99 4.27 -13.43
CA ILE A 314 -9.11 5.63 -13.97
C ILE A 314 -8.10 6.57 -13.29
N GLY A 315 -7.93 6.43 -11.97
CA GLY A 315 -7.06 7.28 -11.16
C GLY A 315 -5.59 7.14 -11.52
N ALA A 316 -5.09 5.92 -11.75
CA ALA A 316 -3.67 5.72 -12.03
C ALA A 316 -3.18 6.42 -13.31
N PRO A 317 -3.81 6.26 -14.50
CA PRO A 317 -3.45 7.02 -15.70
C PRO A 317 -3.58 8.54 -15.50
N LEU A 318 -4.63 8.99 -14.82
CA LEU A 318 -4.82 10.41 -14.52
C LEU A 318 -3.68 10.97 -13.68
N LEU A 319 -3.19 10.23 -12.67
CA LEU A 319 -2.02 10.66 -11.88
C LEU A 319 -0.80 10.74 -12.74
N LEU A 320 -0.51 9.67 -13.48
CA LEU A 320 0.69 9.56 -14.30
C LEU A 320 0.78 10.72 -15.30
N TRP A 321 -0.37 11.13 -15.86
CA TRP A 321 -0.48 12.30 -16.72
C TRP A 321 -0.31 13.65 -15.96
N LEU A 322 -0.76 13.71 -14.72
CA LEU A 322 -0.71 14.92 -13.88
C LEU A 322 0.66 15.13 -13.20
N LEU A 323 1.43 14.06 -12.98
CA LEU A 323 2.73 14.07 -12.29
C LEU A 323 3.73 15.11 -12.81
N PRO A 324 3.92 15.31 -14.14
CA PRO A 324 4.88 16.29 -14.66
C PRO A 324 4.54 17.72 -14.24
N ARG A 325 3.27 17.99 -13.94
CA ARG A 325 2.75 19.30 -13.55
C ARG A 325 2.90 19.58 -12.05
N LEU A 326 3.26 18.58 -11.25
CA LEU A 326 3.49 18.74 -9.82
C LEU A 326 4.87 19.36 -9.58
N ARG A 327 4.93 20.47 -8.83
CA ARG A 327 6.21 20.98 -8.34
C ARG A 327 6.86 19.96 -7.41
N SER A 328 8.18 19.79 -7.52
CA SER A 328 8.96 18.99 -6.58
C SER A 328 8.83 19.61 -5.19
N ILE A 329 8.13 18.93 -4.30
CA ILE A 329 8.12 19.26 -2.89
C ILE A 329 9.36 18.59 -2.30
N SER A 330 10.25 19.38 -1.70
CA SER A 330 11.38 18.85 -0.94
C SER A 330 10.82 17.94 0.17
N ALA A 331 11.40 16.75 0.34
CA ALA A 331 11.02 15.87 1.43
C ALA A 331 11.09 16.64 2.76
N PRO A 332 10.20 16.38 3.73
CA PRO A 332 10.25 17.06 5.01
C PRO A 332 11.66 16.93 5.59
N ASP A 333 12.25 18.06 5.99
CA ASP A 333 13.57 18.06 6.61
C ASP A 333 13.52 17.10 7.79
N MET A 334 14.30 16.03 7.69
CA MET A 334 14.52 15.16 8.81
C MET A 334 15.33 15.97 9.79
N LYS A 335 14.65 16.67 10.72
CA LYS A 335 15.30 17.39 11.82
C LYS A 335 16.16 16.38 12.56
N VAL A 336 17.43 16.36 12.21
CA VAL A 336 18.48 15.74 12.98
C VAL A 336 18.47 16.54 14.27
N ASN A 337 17.90 15.97 15.34
CA ASN A 337 18.30 16.41 16.66
C ASN A 337 19.84 16.41 16.66
N ASP A 338 20.46 17.49 17.16
CA ASP A 338 21.91 17.75 17.13
C ASP A 338 22.81 16.65 17.74
N ARG A 339 22.23 15.54 18.19
CA ARG A 339 22.95 14.31 18.53
C ARG A 339 23.09 13.43 17.28
N VAL A 340 24.21 13.60 16.58
CA VAL A 340 24.71 12.59 15.65
C VAL A 340 24.92 11.30 16.45
N ALA A 341 23.98 10.37 16.39
CA ALA A 341 24.12 9.08 17.08
C ALA A 341 25.44 8.43 16.65
N ALA A 342 26.23 8.00 17.64
CA ALA A 342 27.55 7.42 17.41
C ALA A 342 27.44 6.25 16.42
N GLU A 343 28.23 6.34 15.35
CA GLU A 343 28.31 5.27 14.36
C GLU A 343 29.07 4.08 14.97
N ARG A 344 28.58 2.85 14.72
CA ARG A 344 29.31 1.65 15.15
C ARG A 344 30.56 1.48 14.28
N GLN A 345 31.73 1.49 14.90
CA GLN A 345 33.03 1.42 14.22
C GLN A 345 33.40 -0.03 13.80
N HIS A 346 32.90 -1.05 14.48
CA HIS A 346 33.25 -2.47 14.26
C HIS A 346 32.40 -3.19 13.20
N VAL A 347 32.26 -2.60 12.00
CA VAL A 347 31.36 -3.15 10.95
C VAL A 347 31.68 -4.60 10.59
N LEU A 348 32.97 -4.93 10.45
CA LEU A 348 33.40 -6.27 10.04
C LEU A 348 33.01 -7.33 11.08
N ALA A 349 33.16 -7.04 12.38
CA ALA A 349 32.76 -7.96 13.44
C ALA A 349 31.24 -8.21 13.43
N PHE A 350 30.43 -7.17 13.20
CA PHE A 350 28.97 -7.32 13.05
C PHE A 350 28.58 -8.08 11.79
N ALA A 351 29.30 -7.88 10.68
CA ALA A 351 29.06 -8.62 9.45
C ALA A 351 29.42 -10.10 9.60
N LEU A 352 30.55 -10.41 10.24
CA LEU A 352 30.94 -11.79 10.56
C LEU A 352 29.96 -12.45 11.53
N ALA A 353 29.60 -11.77 12.63
CA ALA A 353 28.62 -12.28 13.59
C ALA A 353 27.26 -12.51 12.93
N GLY A 354 26.81 -11.58 12.07
CA GLY A 354 25.58 -11.74 11.29
C GLY A 354 25.66 -12.89 10.28
N GLY A 355 26.81 -13.10 9.64
CA GLY A 355 27.05 -14.23 8.75
C GLY A 355 27.05 -15.58 9.47
N VAL A 356 27.68 -15.66 10.64
CA VAL A 356 27.65 -16.86 11.50
C VAL A 356 26.23 -17.13 11.97
N LEU A 357 25.49 -16.11 12.43
CA LEU A 357 24.09 -16.24 12.83
C LEU A 357 23.20 -16.74 11.68
N LEU A 358 23.40 -16.21 10.47
CA LEU A 358 22.68 -16.63 9.28
C LEU A 358 22.98 -18.08 8.92
N LEU A 359 24.26 -18.49 8.98
CA LEU A 359 24.66 -19.86 8.71
C LEU A 359 24.07 -20.83 9.74
N MET A 360 24.09 -20.47 11.03
CA MET A 360 23.42 -21.24 12.07
C MET A 360 21.91 -21.35 11.80
N ALA A 361 21.25 -20.26 11.41
CA ALA A 361 19.82 -20.27 11.08
C ALA A 361 19.51 -21.18 9.88
N VAL A 362 20.37 -21.20 8.86
CA VAL A 362 20.25 -22.12 7.71
C VAL A 362 20.40 -23.57 8.15
N VAL A 363 21.43 -23.89 8.96
CA VAL A 363 21.65 -25.25 9.47
C VAL A 363 20.46 -25.72 10.30
N VAL A 364 19.96 -24.88 11.21
CA VAL A 364 18.76 -25.17 12.01
C VAL A 364 17.54 -25.35 11.10
N ALA A 365 17.34 -24.48 10.10
CA ALA A 365 16.21 -24.58 9.20
C ALA A 365 16.20 -25.87 8.34
N LEU A 366 17.39 -26.41 8.03
CA LEU A 366 17.59 -27.65 7.30
C LEU A 366 17.40 -28.89 8.18
N SER A 367 17.92 -28.86 9.40
CA SER A 367 18.00 -30.05 10.27
C SER A 367 16.84 -30.14 11.26
N PHE A 368 16.43 -29.03 11.88
CA PHE A 368 15.42 -29.03 12.93
C PHE A 368 14.02 -28.88 12.37
N GLY A 369 13.12 -29.78 12.74
CA GLY A 369 11.71 -29.67 12.36
C GLY A 369 10.75 -30.43 13.25
N ARG A 370 9.50 -30.49 12.81
CA ARG A 370 8.40 -31.18 13.50
C ARG A 370 7.85 -32.28 12.61
N ASP A 371 7.59 -33.43 13.21
CA ASP A 371 6.91 -34.58 12.62
C ASP A 371 5.62 -34.90 13.39
N ALA A 372 4.99 -36.04 13.10
CA ALA A 372 3.76 -36.47 13.77
C ALA A 372 3.96 -36.78 15.27
N HIS A 373 5.18 -37.08 15.71
CA HIS A 373 5.52 -37.49 17.08
C HIS A 373 6.12 -36.35 17.92
N GLY A 374 6.59 -35.28 17.30
CA GLY A 374 7.06 -34.09 18.01
C GLY A 374 8.14 -33.35 17.25
N TRP A 375 9.00 -32.68 18.01
CA TRP A 375 10.16 -31.94 17.48
C TRP A 375 11.35 -32.87 17.37
N THR A 376 11.97 -32.92 16.19
CA THR A 376 13.09 -33.82 15.92
C THR A 376 14.21 -33.10 15.17
N TRP A 377 15.45 -33.49 15.51
CA TRP A 377 16.63 -33.11 14.76
C TRP A 377 16.91 -34.18 13.71
N ALA A 378 16.72 -33.84 12.44
CA ALA A 378 17.00 -34.75 11.34
C ALA A 378 18.52 -34.94 11.22
N SER A 379 18.96 -36.19 11.27
CA SER A 379 20.36 -36.60 11.08
C SER A 379 20.42 -37.92 10.29
N GLY A 380 21.56 -38.20 9.66
CA GLY A 380 21.76 -39.38 8.82
C GLY A 380 20.79 -39.42 7.62
N ALA A 381 20.22 -40.60 7.33
CA ALA A 381 19.33 -40.84 6.19
C ALA A 381 18.09 -39.92 6.18
N LEU A 382 17.50 -39.64 7.36
CA LEU A 382 16.35 -38.74 7.45
C LEU A 382 16.69 -37.32 6.96
N LEU A 383 17.90 -36.84 7.24
CA LEU A 383 18.33 -35.53 6.75
C LEU A 383 18.48 -35.53 5.23
N GLU A 384 19.03 -36.59 4.65
CA GLU A 384 19.21 -36.73 3.19
C GLU A 384 17.87 -36.71 2.45
N ASP A 385 16.89 -37.47 2.96
CA ASP A 385 15.54 -37.52 2.40
C ASP A 385 14.85 -36.15 2.46
N LEU A 386 14.98 -35.45 3.59
CA LEU A 386 14.40 -34.13 3.78
C LEU A 386 15.15 -33.03 3.02
N MET A 387 16.45 -33.20 2.76
CA MET A 387 17.30 -32.20 2.10
C MET A 387 16.74 -31.83 0.73
N ARG A 388 16.22 -32.81 -0.02
CA ARG A 388 15.63 -32.61 -1.35
C ARG A 388 14.48 -31.59 -1.36
N TRP A 389 13.77 -31.46 -0.25
CA TRP A 389 12.64 -30.52 -0.11
C TRP A 389 13.01 -29.26 0.67
N ARG A 390 13.93 -29.37 1.65
CA ARG A 390 14.30 -28.26 2.54
C ARG A 390 15.33 -27.33 1.91
N TRP A 391 16.36 -27.87 1.23
CA TRP A 391 17.43 -27.07 0.66
C TRP A 391 16.93 -26.04 -0.36
N PRO A 392 16.16 -26.42 -1.40
CA PRO A 392 15.76 -25.46 -2.43
C PRO A 392 14.92 -24.33 -1.84
N ARG A 393 14.04 -24.70 -0.91
CA ARG A 393 13.13 -23.80 -0.22
C ARG A 393 13.85 -22.77 0.64
N ILE A 394 14.81 -23.20 1.45
CA ILE A 394 15.56 -22.31 2.36
C ILE A 394 16.50 -21.40 1.58
N MET A 395 17.14 -21.92 0.52
CA MET A 395 18.01 -21.10 -0.34
C MET A 395 17.20 -20.07 -1.15
N ALA A 396 16.03 -20.44 -1.66
CA ALA A 396 15.11 -19.50 -2.30
C ALA A 396 14.71 -18.35 -1.35
N ALA A 397 14.36 -18.68 -0.10
CA ALA A 397 14.05 -17.69 0.93
C ALA A 397 15.26 -16.77 1.23
N LEU A 398 16.45 -17.36 1.39
CA LEU A 398 17.69 -16.63 1.63
C LEU A 398 18.00 -15.63 0.50
N PHE A 399 18.02 -16.10 -0.75
CA PHE A 399 18.39 -15.29 -1.91
C PHE A 399 17.38 -14.17 -2.15
N ALA A 400 16.08 -14.47 -2.06
CA ALA A 400 15.05 -13.46 -2.16
C ALA A 400 15.17 -12.39 -1.05
N GLY A 401 15.47 -12.81 0.18
CA GLY A 401 15.57 -11.91 1.33
C GLY A 401 16.73 -10.94 1.21
N VAL A 402 17.88 -11.46 0.75
CA VAL A 402 19.06 -10.65 0.44
C VAL A 402 18.75 -9.66 -0.69
N MET A 403 18.23 -10.13 -1.83
CA MET A 403 17.94 -9.28 -2.98
C MET A 403 16.94 -8.16 -2.67
N LEU A 404 15.84 -8.49 -1.98
CA LEU A 404 14.81 -7.51 -1.61
C LEU A 404 15.35 -6.49 -0.60
N ALA A 405 16.15 -6.91 0.38
CA ALA A 405 16.76 -5.99 1.33
C ALA A 405 17.75 -5.02 0.65
N VAL A 406 18.56 -5.51 -0.29
CA VAL A 406 19.50 -4.67 -1.05
C VAL A 406 18.75 -3.72 -1.98
N ALA A 407 17.75 -4.19 -2.72
CA ALA A 407 16.88 -3.36 -3.54
C ALA A 407 16.19 -2.26 -2.71
N GLY A 408 15.67 -2.62 -1.54
CA GLY A 408 15.12 -1.69 -0.55
C GLY A 408 16.11 -0.61 -0.12
N CYS A 409 17.34 -0.99 0.22
CA CYS A 409 18.38 -0.04 0.60
C CYS A 409 18.72 0.93 -0.56
N ILE A 410 18.79 0.42 -1.80
CA ILE A 410 19.01 1.23 -3.00
C ILE A 410 17.88 2.24 -3.18
N ILE A 411 16.62 1.80 -3.13
CA ILE A 411 15.44 2.64 -3.33
C ILE A 411 15.30 3.71 -2.24
N GLN A 412 15.54 3.37 -0.96
CA GLN A 412 15.50 4.34 0.13
C GLN A 412 16.57 5.43 0.00
N ARG A 413 17.77 5.07 -0.44
CA ARG A 413 18.88 6.03 -0.65
C ARG A 413 18.69 6.86 -1.91
N LEU A 414 18.25 6.23 -2.99
CA LEU A 414 17.93 6.89 -4.25
C LEU A 414 16.87 7.98 -4.04
N THR A 415 15.87 7.69 -3.21
CA THR A 415 14.73 8.59 -3.01
C THR A 415 14.89 9.56 -1.85
N GLY A 416 15.80 9.29 -0.92
CA GLY A 416 15.87 10.02 0.36
C GLY A 416 14.64 9.80 1.24
N ASN A 417 13.77 8.84 0.91
CA ASN A 417 12.54 8.58 1.63
C ASN A 417 12.63 7.22 2.35
N PRO A 418 12.50 7.17 3.68
CA PRO A 418 12.45 5.90 4.41
C PRO A 418 11.27 5.01 4.00
N MET A 419 10.16 5.57 3.51
CA MET A 419 9.01 4.76 3.06
C MET A 419 9.23 4.03 1.74
N ALA A 420 10.29 4.39 1.02
CA ALA A 420 10.49 3.85 -0.31
C ALA A 420 10.86 2.37 -0.21
N SER A 421 10.07 1.52 -0.85
CA SER A 421 10.36 0.11 -1.04
C SER A 421 10.11 -0.28 -2.50
N PRO A 422 10.67 -1.41 -2.97
CA PRO A 422 10.41 -1.87 -4.33
C PRO A 422 8.95 -2.24 -4.58
N GLU A 423 8.25 -2.72 -3.54
CA GLU A 423 6.81 -3.02 -3.57
C GLU A 423 5.98 -1.74 -3.76
N VAL A 424 6.33 -0.66 -3.05
CA VAL A 424 5.70 0.67 -3.21
C VAL A 424 5.95 1.25 -4.60
N LEU A 425 7.07 0.87 -5.24
CA LEU A 425 7.40 1.28 -6.61
C LEU A 425 6.55 0.54 -7.65
N GLY A 426 5.80 -0.50 -7.27
CA GLY A 426 4.91 -1.25 -8.16
C GLY A 426 5.60 -2.29 -9.05
N ILE A 427 6.92 -2.45 -8.95
CA ILE A 427 7.68 -3.43 -9.75
C ILE A 427 7.20 -4.86 -9.44
N SER A 428 7.06 -5.19 -8.15
CA SER A 428 6.55 -6.51 -7.72
C SER A 428 5.09 -6.72 -8.16
N SER A 429 4.24 -5.71 -8.02
CA SER A 429 2.83 -5.76 -8.42
C SER A 429 2.65 -5.91 -9.94
N GLY A 430 3.51 -5.25 -10.72
CA GLY A 430 3.54 -5.38 -12.18
C GLY A 430 4.01 -6.76 -12.64
N ALA A 431 4.98 -7.35 -11.94
CA ALA A 431 5.40 -8.73 -12.17
C ALA A 431 4.26 -9.71 -11.87
N ALA A 432 3.57 -9.53 -10.74
CA ALA A 432 2.44 -10.34 -10.34
C ALA A 432 1.27 -10.24 -11.34
N PHE A 433 0.92 -9.02 -11.75
CA PHE A 433 -0.11 -8.80 -12.76
C PHE A 433 0.26 -9.44 -14.11
N GLY A 434 1.50 -9.31 -14.57
CA GLY A 434 1.95 -9.95 -15.81
C GLY A 434 1.83 -11.48 -15.79
N VAL A 435 2.19 -12.10 -14.66
CA VAL A 435 2.01 -13.55 -14.43
C VAL A 435 0.54 -13.94 -14.48
N VAL A 436 -0.31 -13.24 -13.72
CA VAL A 436 -1.73 -13.59 -13.62
C VAL A 436 -2.44 -13.37 -14.96
N LEU A 437 -2.15 -12.28 -15.66
CA LEU A 437 -2.69 -12.04 -16.99
C LEU A 437 -2.34 -13.19 -17.95
N MET A 438 -1.11 -13.69 -17.90
CA MET A 438 -0.69 -14.81 -18.76
C MET A 438 -1.44 -16.11 -18.44
N LEU A 439 -1.73 -16.37 -17.16
CA LEU A 439 -2.48 -17.56 -16.73
C LEU A 439 -3.88 -17.63 -17.36
N PHE A 440 -4.46 -16.48 -17.70
CA PHE A 440 -5.74 -16.38 -18.41
C PHE A 440 -5.61 -16.40 -19.93
N LEU A 441 -4.49 -15.90 -20.49
CA LEU A 441 -4.29 -15.81 -21.93
C LEU A 441 -3.78 -17.11 -22.58
N VAL A 442 -3.02 -17.93 -21.84
CA VAL A 442 -2.45 -19.18 -22.38
C VAL A 442 -3.02 -20.40 -21.66
N PRO A 443 -3.85 -21.21 -22.34
CA PRO A 443 -4.30 -22.51 -21.83
C PRO A 443 -3.09 -23.46 -21.72
N GLY A 444 -2.83 -24.02 -20.54
CA GLY A 444 -1.75 -25.00 -20.33
C GLY A 444 -0.79 -24.63 -19.19
N ASN A 445 0.44 -25.17 -19.24
CA ASN A 445 1.46 -25.08 -18.18
C ASN A 445 1.99 -23.64 -17.96
N ALA A 446 1.14 -22.78 -17.39
CA ALA A 446 1.41 -21.37 -17.13
C ALA A 446 2.63 -21.14 -16.23
N PHE A 447 2.97 -22.13 -15.39
CA PHE A 447 4.12 -22.06 -14.50
C PHE A 447 5.48 -22.05 -15.24
N GLY A 448 5.56 -22.64 -16.44
CA GLY A 448 6.76 -22.54 -17.29
C GLY A 448 7.02 -21.12 -17.82
N TRP A 449 5.96 -20.33 -17.97
CA TRP A 449 6.00 -18.96 -18.47
C TRP A 449 6.10 -17.89 -17.37
N LEU A 450 6.16 -18.29 -16.09
CA LEU A 450 6.23 -17.37 -14.95
C LEU A 450 7.38 -16.36 -15.07
N LEU A 451 8.60 -16.87 -15.28
CA LEU A 451 9.81 -16.06 -15.34
C LEU A 451 9.77 -15.01 -16.48
N PRO A 452 9.51 -15.37 -17.75
CA PRO A 452 9.46 -14.40 -18.83
C PRO A 452 8.31 -13.40 -18.67
N THR A 453 7.12 -13.85 -18.25
CA THR A 453 5.94 -12.97 -18.16
C THR A 453 6.02 -12.00 -16.98
N GLY A 454 6.47 -12.47 -15.81
CA GLY A 454 6.68 -11.59 -14.67
C GLY A 454 7.84 -10.61 -14.89
N SER A 455 8.91 -11.04 -15.58
CA SER A 455 10.00 -10.13 -15.97
C SER A 455 9.53 -9.06 -16.95
N LEU A 456 8.72 -9.42 -17.94
CA LEU A 456 8.12 -8.48 -18.88
C LEU A 456 7.18 -7.50 -18.16
N GLY A 457 6.32 -7.99 -17.26
CA GLY A 457 5.42 -7.16 -16.45
C GLY A 457 6.19 -6.15 -15.58
N ALA A 458 7.26 -6.59 -14.92
CA ALA A 458 8.16 -5.72 -14.16
C ALA A 458 8.84 -4.67 -15.06
N ALA A 459 9.34 -5.06 -16.23
CA ALA A 459 10.02 -4.18 -17.18
C ALA A 459 9.07 -3.11 -17.74
N VAL A 460 7.86 -3.50 -18.14
CA VAL A 460 6.81 -2.57 -18.61
C VAL A 460 6.44 -1.59 -17.51
N THR A 461 6.28 -2.07 -16.28
CA THR A 461 5.95 -1.21 -15.13
C THR A 461 7.05 -0.19 -14.87
N LEU A 462 8.31 -0.63 -14.87
CA LEU A 462 9.45 0.27 -14.72
C LEU A 462 9.51 1.31 -15.85
N LEU A 463 9.27 0.89 -17.10
CA LEU A 463 9.23 1.78 -18.26
C LEU A 463 8.16 2.86 -18.11
N ILE A 464 6.94 2.49 -17.71
CA ILE A 464 5.85 3.45 -17.48
C ILE A 464 6.26 4.46 -16.39
N ILE A 465 6.87 4.00 -15.30
CA ILE A 465 7.35 4.87 -14.22
C ILE A 465 8.43 5.82 -14.72
N MET A 466 9.41 5.34 -15.51
CA MET A 466 10.46 6.18 -16.07
C MET A 466 9.90 7.27 -17.00
N ILE A 467 8.94 6.92 -17.85
CA ILE A 467 8.31 7.88 -18.78
C ILE A 467 7.48 8.91 -18.01
N ALA A 468 6.65 8.47 -17.06
CA ALA A 468 5.77 9.35 -16.30
C ALA A 468 6.54 10.25 -15.33
N ALA A 469 7.52 9.70 -14.60
CA ALA A 469 8.31 10.44 -13.62
C ALA A 469 9.47 11.23 -14.22
N GLY A 470 9.92 10.88 -15.44
CA GLY A 470 11.01 11.56 -16.15
C GLY A 470 10.56 12.85 -16.87
N ARG A 471 9.28 12.96 -17.24
CA ARG A 471 8.72 14.17 -17.87
C ARG A 471 8.75 15.35 -16.90
N GLY A 472 9.44 16.43 -17.27
CA GLY A 472 9.62 17.63 -16.42
C GLY A 472 10.70 17.47 -15.35
N GLY A 473 11.66 16.56 -15.56
CA GLY A 473 12.79 16.29 -14.68
C GLY A 473 12.55 15.12 -13.72
N PHE A 474 13.54 14.25 -13.57
CA PHE A 474 13.47 13.14 -12.61
C PHE A 474 13.34 13.71 -11.19
N SER A 475 12.29 13.33 -10.47
CA SER A 475 12.17 13.60 -9.04
C SER A 475 11.74 12.33 -8.31
N PRO A 476 12.41 11.98 -7.19
CA PRO A 476 12.05 10.79 -6.42
C PRO A 476 10.58 10.73 -5.98
N HIS A 477 10.02 11.90 -5.65
CA HIS A 477 8.66 11.99 -5.17
C HIS A 477 7.63 11.62 -6.25
N ARG A 478 7.80 12.11 -7.48
CA ARG A 478 6.95 11.73 -8.61
C ARG A 478 7.08 10.24 -8.94
N MET A 479 8.27 9.68 -8.78
CA MET A 479 8.51 8.25 -9.00
C MET A 479 7.77 7.37 -7.97
N LEU A 480 7.79 7.75 -6.70
CA LEU A 480 7.02 7.04 -5.67
C LEU A 480 5.52 7.15 -5.90
N LEU A 481 5.02 8.34 -6.28
CA LEU A 481 3.61 8.52 -6.67
C LEU A 481 3.23 7.66 -7.88
N ALA A 482 4.06 7.63 -8.92
CA ALA A 482 3.85 6.81 -10.11
C ALA A 482 3.79 5.31 -9.75
N GLY A 483 4.75 4.86 -8.96
CA GLY A 483 4.83 3.47 -8.50
C GLY A 483 3.63 3.07 -7.65
N MET A 484 3.24 3.89 -6.68
CA MET A 484 2.05 3.63 -5.85
C MET A 484 0.77 3.56 -6.68
N ALA A 485 0.63 4.46 -7.67
CA ALA A 485 -0.52 4.44 -8.56
C ALA A 485 -0.59 3.15 -9.40
N LEU A 486 0.52 2.76 -10.02
CA LEU A 486 0.56 1.51 -10.78
C LEU A 486 0.37 0.29 -9.90
N SER A 487 1.04 0.23 -8.76
CA SER A 487 0.91 -0.87 -7.80
C SER A 487 -0.54 -1.09 -7.38
N THR A 488 -1.23 0.00 -7.04
CA THR A 488 -2.61 -0.09 -6.54
C THR A 488 -3.57 -0.43 -7.69
N ALA A 489 -3.37 0.11 -8.90
CA ALA A 489 -4.13 -0.31 -10.07
C ALA A 489 -3.96 -1.81 -10.37
N PHE A 490 -2.74 -2.33 -10.36
CA PHE A 490 -2.48 -3.76 -10.55
C PHE A 490 -3.08 -4.62 -9.43
N THR A 491 -2.99 -4.16 -8.17
CA THR A 491 -3.59 -4.87 -7.03
C THR A 491 -5.11 -4.96 -7.17
N MET A 492 -5.76 -3.87 -7.59
CA MET A 492 -7.21 -3.89 -7.82
C MET A 492 -7.61 -4.80 -8.99
N LEU A 493 -6.82 -4.83 -10.07
CA LEU A 493 -7.03 -5.78 -11.16
C LEU A 493 -6.87 -7.24 -10.70
N LEU A 494 -5.86 -7.52 -9.86
CA LEU A 494 -5.68 -8.84 -9.26
C LEU A 494 -6.86 -9.24 -8.35
N MET A 495 -7.38 -8.32 -7.54
CA MET A 495 -8.55 -8.58 -6.69
C MET A 495 -9.83 -8.77 -7.51
N MET A 496 -10.00 -8.05 -8.62
CA MET A 496 -11.11 -8.30 -9.56
C MET A 496 -11.04 -9.70 -10.16
N LEU A 497 -9.85 -10.13 -10.57
CA LEU A 497 -9.67 -11.49 -11.08
C LEU A 497 -9.94 -12.52 -9.97
N GLN A 498 -9.59 -12.23 -8.72
CA GLN A 498 -9.92 -13.09 -7.59
C GLN A 498 -11.42 -13.23 -7.33
N ALA A 499 -12.18 -12.18 -7.55
CA ALA A 499 -13.63 -12.22 -7.44
C ALA A 499 -14.32 -13.11 -8.49
N SER A 500 -13.62 -13.50 -9.58
CA SER A 500 -14.18 -14.38 -10.62
C SER A 500 -14.52 -15.80 -10.13
N GLY A 501 -13.98 -16.23 -8.98
CA GLY A 501 -14.19 -17.57 -8.44
C GLY A 501 -13.42 -18.68 -9.17
N ASP A 502 -12.48 -18.35 -10.07
CA ASP A 502 -11.65 -19.36 -10.74
C ASP A 502 -10.81 -20.15 -9.71
N PRO A 503 -10.90 -21.49 -9.67
CA PRO A 503 -10.11 -22.33 -8.76
C PRO A 503 -8.59 -22.14 -8.86
N ARG A 504 -8.09 -21.75 -10.05
CA ARG A 504 -6.66 -21.45 -10.26
C ARG A 504 -6.20 -20.29 -9.38
N MET A 505 -7.13 -19.43 -8.98
CA MET A 505 -6.81 -18.28 -8.16
C MET A 505 -6.35 -18.66 -6.75
N ALA A 506 -6.75 -19.81 -6.21
CA ALA A 506 -6.21 -20.29 -4.93
C ALA A 506 -4.68 -20.51 -4.97
N GLN A 507 -4.18 -21.02 -6.10
CA GLN A 507 -2.73 -21.19 -6.33
C GLN A 507 -2.05 -19.84 -6.50
N VAL A 508 -2.68 -18.91 -7.22
CA VAL A 508 -2.20 -17.53 -7.39
C VAL A 508 -2.17 -16.78 -6.06
N LEU A 509 -3.18 -16.93 -5.20
CA LEU A 509 -3.24 -16.34 -3.86
C LEU A 509 -2.07 -16.80 -3.00
N THR A 510 -1.79 -18.11 -3.02
CA THR A 510 -0.65 -18.69 -2.31
C THR A 510 0.67 -18.13 -2.85
N TRP A 511 0.84 -18.03 -4.16
CA TRP A 511 2.05 -17.44 -4.75
C TRP A 511 2.20 -15.94 -4.47
N ILE A 512 1.12 -15.16 -4.62
CA ILE A 512 1.10 -13.71 -4.34
C ILE A 512 1.51 -13.45 -2.89
N SER A 513 1.11 -14.31 -1.96
CA SER A 513 1.42 -14.20 -0.53
C SER A 513 2.89 -14.43 -0.14
N GLY A 514 3.76 -14.75 -1.09
CA GLY A 514 5.19 -14.95 -0.82
C GLY A 514 5.53 -16.37 -0.38
N SER A 515 5.07 -17.39 -1.12
CA SER A 515 5.32 -18.80 -0.82
C SER A 515 6.64 -19.32 -1.41
N THR A 516 7.37 -20.10 -0.62
CA THR A 516 8.60 -20.82 -1.02
C THR A 516 8.32 -22.26 -1.45
N TYR A 517 7.04 -22.65 -1.56
CA TYR A 517 6.58 -24.04 -1.54
C TYR A 517 7.03 -24.84 -2.77
N ASN A 518 7.07 -24.17 -3.93
CA ASN A 518 7.36 -24.79 -5.22
C ASN A 518 8.82 -24.54 -5.67
N ALA A 519 9.73 -24.24 -4.74
CA ALA A 519 11.13 -23.98 -5.08
C ALA A 519 11.82 -25.25 -5.61
N THR A 520 12.44 -25.13 -6.77
CA THR A 520 13.18 -26.23 -7.42
C THR A 520 14.69 -25.98 -7.43
N ASP A 521 15.50 -27.04 -7.46
CA ASP A 521 16.98 -26.95 -7.50
C ASP A 521 17.48 -26.05 -8.63
N ALA A 522 16.94 -26.27 -9.84
CA ALA A 522 17.33 -25.51 -11.02
C ALA A 522 16.99 -24.02 -10.89
N GLN A 523 15.85 -23.67 -10.27
CA GLN A 523 15.47 -22.29 -10.02
C GLN A 523 16.40 -21.64 -8.98
N VAL A 524 16.76 -22.37 -7.92
CA VAL A 524 17.66 -21.87 -6.87
C VAL A 524 19.04 -21.57 -7.41
N TRP A 525 19.61 -22.44 -8.26
CA TRP A 525 20.91 -22.15 -8.88
C TRP A 525 20.86 -20.94 -9.80
N ARG A 526 19.84 -20.84 -10.66
CA ARG A 526 19.67 -19.67 -11.55
C ARG A 526 19.54 -18.38 -10.75
N THR A 527 18.71 -18.38 -9.70
CA THR A 527 18.47 -17.19 -8.86
C THR A 527 19.71 -16.82 -8.04
N GLY A 528 20.45 -17.80 -7.53
CA GLY A 528 21.72 -17.58 -6.84
C GLY A 528 22.79 -16.93 -7.74
N ILE A 529 22.96 -17.43 -8.97
CA ILE A 529 23.89 -16.85 -9.95
C ILE A 529 23.52 -15.39 -10.27
N VAL A 530 22.24 -15.14 -10.57
CA VAL A 530 21.74 -13.78 -10.84
C VAL A 530 21.93 -12.86 -9.64
N MET A 531 21.63 -13.34 -8.42
CA MET A 531 21.86 -12.59 -7.20
C MET A 531 23.33 -12.18 -7.07
N VAL A 532 24.27 -13.12 -7.20
CA VAL A 532 25.71 -12.84 -7.08
C VAL A 532 26.15 -11.78 -8.09
N ILE A 533 25.72 -11.88 -9.35
CA ILE A 533 26.03 -10.90 -10.40
C ILE A 533 25.50 -9.50 -10.03
N LEU A 534 24.23 -9.40 -9.63
CA LEU A 534 23.61 -8.11 -9.28
C LEU A 534 24.20 -7.51 -8.00
N LEU A 535 24.54 -8.34 -7.02
CA LEU A 535 25.21 -7.88 -5.80
C LEU A 535 26.65 -7.42 -6.08
N ALA A 536 27.37 -8.05 -7.01
CA ALA A 536 28.70 -7.61 -7.42
C ALA A 536 28.70 -6.21 -8.08
N ILE A 537 27.61 -5.83 -8.75
CA ILE A 537 27.44 -4.49 -9.32
C ILE A 537 27.16 -3.43 -8.23
N THR A 538 26.54 -3.81 -7.12
CA THR A 538 26.07 -2.87 -6.08
C THR A 538 27.18 -1.98 -5.47
N PRO A 539 28.38 -2.50 -5.12
CA PRO A 539 29.50 -1.69 -4.64
C PRO A 539 29.96 -0.61 -5.62
N LEU A 540 29.84 -0.83 -6.93
CA LEU A 540 30.24 0.14 -7.96
C LEU A 540 29.38 1.42 -7.87
N CYS A 541 28.14 1.27 -7.41
CA CYS A 541 27.21 2.39 -7.21
C CYS A 541 27.37 3.10 -5.85
N ARG A 542 28.35 2.73 -5.02
CA ARG A 542 28.55 3.28 -3.65
C ARG A 542 28.58 4.81 -3.63
N ARG A 543 29.33 5.43 -4.55
CA ARG A 543 29.48 6.91 -4.58
C ARG A 543 28.13 7.57 -4.83
N TRP A 544 27.36 7.05 -5.79
CA TRP A 544 26.03 7.54 -6.11
C TRP A 544 25.07 7.44 -4.92
N LEU A 545 25.02 6.28 -4.28
CA LEU A 545 24.15 5.99 -3.13
C LEU A 545 24.55 6.75 -1.85
N THR A 546 25.77 7.29 -1.79
CA THR A 546 26.24 8.13 -0.67
C THR A 546 25.82 9.58 -0.86
N ILE A 547 25.85 10.08 -2.09
CA ILE A 547 25.63 11.50 -2.40
C ILE A 547 24.16 11.82 -2.67
N LEU A 548 23.40 10.92 -3.33
CA LEU A 548 21.99 11.15 -3.68
C LEU A 548 21.08 11.55 -2.50
N PRO A 549 21.22 10.97 -1.29
CA PRO A 549 20.43 11.39 -0.12
C PRO A 549 20.66 12.84 0.31
N LEU A 550 21.76 13.47 -0.09
CA LEU A 550 22.08 14.87 0.25
C LEU A 550 21.25 15.89 -0.56
N GLY A 551 20.53 15.43 -1.58
CA GLY A 551 19.70 16.28 -2.44
C GLY A 551 20.20 16.35 -3.88
N GLY A 552 19.29 16.70 -4.79
CA GLY A 552 19.58 16.77 -6.23
C GLY A 552 20.60 17.87 -6.58
N ASP A 553 20.53 19.02 -5.90
CA ASP A 553 21.40 20.17 -6.17
C ASP A 553 22.83 19.91 -5.70
N THR A 554 22.99 19.37 -4.48
CA THR A 554 24.30 18.94 -3.95
C THR A 554 24.93 17.86 -4.82
N ALA A 555 24.16 16.86 -5.25
CA ALA A 555 24.66 15.82 -6.13
C ALA A 555 25.12 16.37 -7.50
N ARG A 556 24.39 17.35 -8.05
CA ARG A 556 24.78 18.02 -9.30
C ARG A 556 26.05 18.88 -9.14
N ALA A 557 26.19 19.58 -8.01
CA ALA A 557 27.36 20.39 -7.70
C ALA A 557 28.67 19.56 -7.62
N VAL A 558 28.57 18.29 -7.19
CA VAL A 558 29.70 17.34 -7.15
C VAL A 558 29.93 16.64 -8.50
N GLY A 559 29.26 17.09 -9.57
CA GLY A 559 29.44 16.59 -10.95
C GLY A 559 28.68 15.31 -11.28
N MET A 560 27.68 14.91 -10.49
CA MET A 560 26.92 13.69 -10.76
C MET A 560 25.88 13.90 -11.87
N ALA A 561 25.89 13.03 -12.88
CA ALA A 561 24.84 12.95 -13.88
C ALA A 561 23.56 12.31 -13.29
N LEU A 562 22.69 13.13 -12.72
CA LEU A 562 21.52 12.69 -11.94
C LEU A 562 20.62 11.68 -12.68
N THR A 563 20.24 11.98 -13.93
CA THR A 563 19.30 11.15 -14.70
C THR A 563 19.85 9.74 -14.96
N PRO A 564 21.02 9.56 -15.62
CA PRO A 564 21.55 8.22 -15.88
C PRO A 564 21.87 7.46 -14.58
N THR A 565 22.38 8.14 -13.55
CA THR A 565 22.61 7.51 -12.25
C THR A 565 21.32 6.98 -11.63
N ARG A 566 20.24 7.75 -11.67
CA ARG A 566 18.94 7.30 -11.13
C ARG A 566 18.37 6.15 -11.94
N ILE A 567 18.45 6.21 -13.27
CA ILE A 567 17.99 5.13 -14.16
C ILE A 567 18.78 3.84 -13.87
N ALA A 568 20.12 3.92 -13.78
CA ALA A 568 20.95 2.75 -13.49
C ALA A 568 20.62 2.11 -12.14
N LEU A 569 20.45 2.92 -11.10
CA LEU A 569 20.06 2.42 -9.77
C LEU A 569 18.65 1.83 -9.76
N LEU A 570 17.72 2.41 -10.50
CA LEU A 570 16.37 1.87 -10.64
C LEU A 570 16.35 0.53 -11.38
N LEU A 571 17.10 0.42 -12.47
CA LEU A 571 17.26 -0.84 -13.20
C LEU A 571 17.86 -1.92 -12.30
N LEU A 572 18.93 -1.60 -11.56
CA LEU A 572 19.55 -2.53 -10.62
C LEU A 572 18.55 -3.00 -9.53
N ALA A 573 17.85 -2.06 -8.90
CA ALA A 573 16.83 -2.37 -7.89
C ALA A 573 15.67 -3.18 -8.48
N ALA A 574 15.24 -2.86 -9.71
CA ALA A 574 14.18 -3.57 -10.41
C ALA A 574 14.57 -5.01 -10.75
N CYS A 575 15.79 -5.23 -11.25
CA CYS A 575 16.30 -6.58 -11.53
C CYS A 575 16.39 -7.43 -10.26
N LEU A 576 16.92 -6.87 -9.16
CA LEU A 576 16.96 -7.54 -7.85
C LEU A 576 15.54 -7.91 -7.38
N THR A 577 14.60 -6.96 -7.50
CA THR A 577 13.21 -7.13 -7.03
C THR A 577 12.44 -8.13 -7.88
N ALA A 578 12.53 -8.03 -9.21
CA ALA A 578 11.86 -8.92 -10.14
C ALA A 578 12.37 -10.36 -9.96
N THR A 579 13.69 -10.55 -9.85
CA THR A 579 14.28 -11.88 -9.62
C THR A 579 13.79 -12.49 -8.30
N ALA A 580 13.78 -11.72 -7.21
CA ALA A 580 13.23 -12.18 -5.93
C ALA A 580 11.73 -12.50 -6.02
N THR A 581 10.96 -11.62 -6.67
CA THR A 581 9.49 -11.78 -6.85
C THR A 581 9.15 -13.03 -7.64
N MET A 582 9.94 -13.36 -8.68
CA MET A 582 9.78 -14.60 -9.43
C MET A 582 10.17 -15.85 -8.66
N THR A 583 10.98 -15.69 -7.59
CA THR A 583 11.47 -16.82 -6.79
C THR A 583 10.46 -17.21 -5.71
N ILE A 584 9.98 -16.24 -4.95
CA ILE A 584 9.11 -16.49 -3.78
C ILE A 584 7.74 -15.83 -3.87
N GLY A 585 7.51 -14.93 -4.82
CA GLY A 585 6.31 -14.10 -4.90
C GLY A 585 6.53 -12.63 -4.49
N PRO A 586 5.55 -11.75 -4.76
CA PRO A 586 5.68 -10.29 -4.65
C PRO A 586 5.60 -9.75 -3.21
N LEU A 587 4.95 -10.47 -2.28
CA LEU A 587 4.78 -10.03 -0.89
C LEU A 587 5.88 -10.60 0.01
N SER A 588 6.71 -9.74 0.60
CA SER A 588 7.48 -10.14 1.80
C SER A 588 7.83 -9.01 2.75
N PHE A 589 7.65 -7.75 2.35
CA PHE A 589 7.94 -6.51 3.10
C PHE A 589 9.37 -6.38 3.64
N VAL A 590 10.23 -7.36 3.36
CA VAL A 590 11.64 -7.43 3.75
C VAL A 590 12.42 -6.27 3.17
N GLY A 591 12.09 -5.85 1.94
CA GLY A 591 12.71 -4.69 1.28
C GLY A 591 12.45 -3.37 2.00
N LEU A 592 11.40 -3.27 2.81
CA LEU A 592 11.18 -2.11 3.66
C LEU A 592 11.88 -2.27 5.02
N MET A 593 11.67 -3.43 5.65
CA MET A 593 11.98 -3.66 7.06
C MET A 593 13.47 -3.89 7.32
N ALA A 594 14.14 -4.70 6.51
CA ALA A 594 15.55 -5.04 6.73
C ALA A 594 16.48 -3.81 6.64
N PRO A 595 16.35 -2.91 5.63
CA PRO A 595 17.11 -1.67 5.60
C PRO A 595 16.85 -0.74 6.77
N HIS A 596 15.62 -0.73 7.27
CA HIS A 596 15.26 0.05 8.43
C HIS A 596 15.91 -0.49 9.70
N ILE A 597 15.77 -1.79 9.95
CA ILE A 597 16.40 -2.47 11.09
C ILE A 597 17.92 -2.22 11.08
N ALA A 598 18.58 -2.38 9.93
CA ALA A 598 20.02 -2.13 9.79
C ALA A 598 20.40 -0.67 10.13
N ARG A 599 19.61 0.30 9.67
CA ARG A 599 19.80 1.72 10.01
C ARG A 599 19.62 1.97 11.51
N MET A 600 18.66 1.30 12.13
CA MET A 600 18.36 1.44 13.57
C MET A 600 19.42 0.81 14.46
N MET A 601 20.10 -0.24 13.99
CA MET A 601 21.28 -0.82 14.66
C MET A 601 22.50 0.10 14.65
N GLY A 602 22.47 1.19 13.87
CA GLY A 602 23.50 2.22 13.81
C GLY A 602 24.29 2.24 12.48
N PHE A 603 23.95 1.40 11.51
CA PHE A 603 24.66 1.35 10.23
C PHE A 603 24.08 2.36 9.24
N ARG A 604 24.76 3.51 9.09
CA ARG A 604 24.30 4.63 8.25
C ARG A 604 25.15 4.87 7.00
N ARG A 605 26.40 4.42 6.97
CA ARG A 605 27.23 4.42 5.76
C ARG A 605 26.69 3.45 4.71
N THR A 606 26.89 3.77 3.44
CA THR A 606 26.33 3.05 2.30
C THR A 606 26.64 1.55 2.31
N MET A 607 27.91 1.16 2.35
CA MET A 607 28.27 -0.26 2.30
C MET A 607 27.87 -1.04 3.57
N PRO A 608 28.17 -0.56 4.80
CA PRO A 608 27.70 -1.23 6.01
C PRO A 608 26.18 -1.38 6.05
N HIS A 609 25.45 -0.34 5.63
CA HIS A 609 24.00 -0.37 5.57
C HIS A 609 23.51 -1.44 4.61
N ILE A 610 24.06 -1.53 3.39
CA ILE A 610 23.69 -2.56 2.40
C ILE A 610 23.99 -3.98 2.91
N VAL A 611 25.21 -4.22 3.44
CA VAL A 611 25.64 -5.55 3.90
C VAL A 611 24.80 -6.03 5.08
N ILE A 612 24.59 -5.18 6.10
CA ILE A 612 23.78 -5.57 7.26
C ILE A 612 22.31 -5.71 6.85
N SER A 613 21.80 -4.90 5.93
CA SER A 613 20.45 -5.08 5.39
C SER A 613 20.29 -6.43 4.70
N ALA A 614 21.26 -6.83 3.87
CA ALA A 614 21.27 -8.13 3.19
C ALA A 614 21.23 -9.29 4.20
N LEU A 615 22.08 -9.26 5.23
CA LEU A 615 22.12 -10.28 6.27
C LEU A 615 20.81 -10.35 7.07
N VAL A 616 20.26 -9.19 7.48
CA VAL A 616 18.99 -9.12 8.20
C VAL A 616 17.84 -9.63 7.32
N GLY A 617 17.81 -9.27 6.03
CA GLY A 617 16.77 -9.71 5.10
C GLY A 617 16.80 -11.21 4.83
N GLY A 618 18.00 -11.76 4.60
CA GLY A 618 18.20 -13.20 4.46
C GLY A 618 17.82 -13.96 5.72
N LEU A 619 18.27 -13.50 6.89
CA LEU A 619 17.93 -14.11 8.18
C LEU A 619 16.42 -14.09 8.44
N LEU A 620 15.77 -12.95 8.18
CA LEU A 620 14.33 -12.77 8.38
C LEU A 620 13.54 -13.76 7.53
N LEU A 621 13.87 -13.92 6.24
CA LEU A 621 13.15 -14.85 5.36
C LEU A 621 13.47 -16.32 5.62
N VAL A 622 14.71 -16.68 5.95
CA VAL A 622 15.05 -18.06 6.35
C VAL A 622 14.29 -18.44 7.63
N PHE A 623 14.28 -17.54 8.62
CA PHE A 623 13.57 -17.77 9.86
C PHE A 623 12.04 -17.81 9.67
N ALA A 624 11.50 -16.95 8.79
CA ALA A 624 10.08 -16.96 8.44
C ALA A 624 9.69 -18.23 7.66
N ASP A 625 10.51 -18.70 6.73
CA ASP A 625 10.26 -19.98 6.05
C ASP A 625 10.24 -21.15 7.04
N TRP A 626 11.22 -21.19 7.94
CA TRP A 626 11.30 -22.23 8.95
C TRP A 626 10.08 -22.20 9.89
N CYS A 627 9.76 -21.05 10.49
CA CYS A 627 8.58 -20.92 11.34
C CYS A 627 7.29 -21.26 10.57
N GLY A 628 7.20 -20.89 9.29
CA GLY A 628 6.01 -21.13 8.46
C GLY A 628 5.71 -22.60 8.25
N ARG A 629 6.75 -23.45 8.26
CA ARG A 629 6.61 -24.91 8.21
C ARG A 629 6.29 -25.54 9.57
N MET A 630 6.65 -24.88 10.67
CA MET A 630 6.70 -25.50 12.00
C MET A 630 5.54 -25.10 12.92
N VAL A 631 5.06 -23.85 12.83
CA VAL A 631 4.09 -23.30 13.79
C VAL A 631 2.71 -23.98 13.69
N LEU A 632 2.23 -24.24 12.47
CA LEU A 632 0.92 -24.84 12.21
C LEU A 632 0.99 -26.22 11.54
N PHE A 633 2.05 -27.00 11.81
CA PHE A 633 2.21 -28.33 11.22
C PHE A 633 0.93 -29.19 11.38
N PRO A 634 0.41 -29.87 10.34
CA PRO A 634 1.00 -30.04 8.99
C PRO A 634 0.70 -28.91 7.98
N PHE A 635 -0.11 -27.91 8.36
CA PHE A 635 -0.38 -26.74 7.52
C PHE A 635 0.82 -25.79 7.48
N GLN A 636 0.93 -25.04 6.37
CA GLN A 636 2.06 -24.16 6.12
C GLN A 636 1.61 -22.72 5.92
N ILE A 637 2.33 -21.80 6.56
CA ILE A 637 2.14 -20.37 6.36
C ILE A 637 3.19 -19.86 5.35
N PRO A 638 2.78 -19.07 4.34
CA PRO A 638 3.71 -18.47 3.38
C PRO A 638 4.79 -17.62 4.07
N ALA A 639 6.04 -17.79 3.64
CA ALA A 639 7.18 -17.15 4.28
C ALA A 639 7.10 -15.61 4.24
N GLY A 640 6.55 -15.04 3.15
CA GLY A 640 6.35 -13.60 3.02
C GLY A 640 5.33 -12.99 3.98
N LEU A 641 4.24 -13.71 4.27
CA LEU A 641 3.31 -13.29 5.33
C LEU A 641 3.98 -13.39 6.69
N LEU A 642 4.65 -14.51 6.96
CA LEU A 642 5.25 -14.74 8.27
C LEU A 642 6.43 -13.81 8.57
N SER A 643 7.19 -13.38 7.57
CA SER A 643 8.24 -12.36 7.76
C SER A 643 7.67 -11.03 8.24
N THR A 644 6.45 -10.69 7.80
CA THR A 644 5.71 -9.53 8.29
C THR A 644 5.31 -9.72 9.74
N PHE A 645 4.76 -10.89 10.09
CA PHE A 645 4.37 -11.21 11.46
C PHE A 645 5.52 -11.12 12.45
N ILE A 646 6.70 -11.59 12.04
CA ILE A 646 7.90 -11.61 12.89
C ILE A 646 8.52 -10.21 12.94
N GLY A 647 8.74 -9.60 11.79
CA GLY A 647 9.54 -8.39 11.72
C GLY A 647 8.78 -7.12 12.10
N ALA A 648 7.44 -7.05 11.94
CA ALA A 648 6.68 -5.84 12.21
C ALA A 648 6.67 -5.48 13.71
N PRO A 649 6.39 -6.41 14.65
CA PRO A 649 6.52 -6.15 16.08
C PRO A 649 7.95 -5.74 16.47
N TYR A 650 8.96 -6.41 15.91
CA TYR A 650 10.37 -6.09 16.17
C TYR A 650 10.72 -4.68 15.68
N PHE A 651 10.29 -4.30 14.49
CA PHE A 651 10.48 -2.96 13.95
C PHE A 651 9.79 -1.89 14.82
N ILE A 652 8.54 -2.15 15.24
CA ILE A 652 7.80 -1.26 16.15
C ILE A 652 8.54 -1.10 17.49
N TYR A 653 9.03 -2.20 18.06
CA TYR A 653 9.80 -2.20 19.30
C TYR A 653 11.07 -1.34 19.17
N LEU A 654 11.84 -1.52 18.08
CA LEU A 654 13.01 -0.70 17.81
C LEU A 654 12.65 0.77 17.64
N LEU A 655 11.51 1.08 17.00
CA LEU A 655 11.08 2.44 16.70
C LEU A 655 10.79 3.20 18.00
N ARG A 656 10.18 2.50 18.97
CA ARG A 656 9.92 2.99 20.32
C ARG A 656 11.21 3.14 21.13
N LYS A 657 12.16 2.21 21.01
CA LYS A 657 13.42 2.25 21.77
C LYS A 657 14.32 3.44 21.40
N GLN A 658 14.33 3.85 20.13
CA GLN A 658 15.03 5.06 19.67
C GLN A 658 14.47 6.38 20.23
N SER A 659 13.40 6.33 21.04
CA SER A 659 12.84 7.49 21.72
C SER A 659 13.56 7.85 23.04
N ARG A 660 14.43 6.97 23.55
CA ARG A 660 15.34 7.23 24.67
C ARG A 660 16.73 7.50 24.11
#